data_AF-A0A517WNL4-F1
#
_entry.id   AF-A0A517WNL4-F1
#
_cell.length_a   1.000
_cell.length_b   1.000
_cell.length_c   1.000
_cell.angle_alpha   90.00
_cell.angle_beta   90.00
_cell.angle_gamma   90.00
#
_symmetry.space_group_name_H-M   'P 1'
#
loop_
_entity.id
_entity.type
_entity.pdbx_description
1 polymer ?
#
loop_
_entity_poly.entity_id
_entity_poly.type
_entity_poly.pdbx_seq_one_letter_code
_entity_poly.pdbx_strand_id
1 'polypeptide(L)'
;MDDPNSDFEGAGSVLYPGIKQIVGVSYTRSHGITPDICRIEMAPQTLDPKDKDYVPIEPDGFLIFQFDTVKVNTDLFGRKTTVNKTIQILMQSCRADRASVRRSETSENWTIPIFDRRWKWQFGSFSGHWNTKKNGVIEKRKEKTVRELAEMCLDAMGEIKYETKTLDELEKNKKISYRKKVRPEVHWDRIPPAQALNDLLTPLGYRVCLGWDDIVRIEKQGVGALLPTEDLMSGGFDAELPETPDSVTVLGGITMHEALWELEPVGLDLDGDWRPINHLSYAPFDSQGNAEWEFSIPPNYPEIRYKFDEIKFDQTPSDDEYRKRKEQYTLAVQTVYRSYRLKYPVGTKEDESLRKKYDDLGYQLGLVVDLGHRAGEKVYDNLLADYEQARRKLFQKAKPVIPGPQAINPKTGYLDDIKLIEFEQILPIFETRAELAVDSYTGKLIRKPPQVSGIFYDPMRVGDTLTTDELLNTIEVSKFRVLPELGIIQFNEPITRREIIKGKKGKKDQKLEYPADLRVLIATPLKNLAGEPARFTHVEELDPKFKTKPAKLPLDVIVEKPTKVPKGTGTKVVIKNEIVQAYQAQYETKTNLKGEEVTEVVKVLDNVVEEELEKQALIAVDVENIKIFTEDSGSGVYAGLKKINLDGAIQQVAISRTTSGGMTTTISRNTEVKINVPNFDQRQRNLALKEMIKNHTETIDNTDQVNTEGT
;
A
#
# COMPACT_ATOMS: atom_id res chain seq x y z
N MET A 1 -12.73 51.36 -27.66
CA MET A 1 -12.76 51.05 -29.10
C MET A 1 -13.86 50.02 -29.25
N ASP A 2 -15.07 50.50 -29.50
CA ASP A 2 -16.24 49.64 -29.71
C ASP A 2 -16.16 49.12 -31.14
N ASP A 3 -16.11 47.80 -31.30
CA ASP A 3 -16.02 47.14 -32.59
C ASP A 3 -17.33 47.35 -33.37
N PRO A 4 -17.33 48.10 -34.49
CA PRO A 4 -18.54 48.50 -35.23
C PRO A 4 -19.22 47.35 -35.98
N ASN A 5 -18.88 46.08 -35.70
CA ASN A 5 -19.44 44.87 -36.31
C ASN A 5 -20.19 43.95 -35.35
N SER A 6 -20.40 44.31 -34.08
CA SER A 6 -21.12 43.45 -33.11
C SER A 6 -22.62 43.76 -33.02
N ASP A 7 -23.35 43.72 -34.15
CA ASP A 7 -24.82 43.84 -34.21
C ASP A 7 -25.54 42.55 -33.76
N PHE A 8 -25.21 42.04 -32.56
CA PHE A 8 -25.90 40.91 -31.96
C PHE A 8 -26.55 41.33 -30.64
N GLU A 9 -27.82 41.74 -30.70
CA GLU A 9 -28.69 41.75 -29.53
C GLU A 9 -29.21 40.32 -29.32
N GLY A 10 -28.84 39.71 -28.19
CA GLY A 10 -29.26 38.37 -27.84
C GLY A 10 -29.81 38.31 -26.42
N ALA A 11 -30.99 37.70 -26.26
CA ALA A 11 -31.61 37.50 -24.97
C ALA A 11 -31.45 36.03 -24.54
N GLY A 12 -30.76 35.81 -23.42
CA GLY A 12 -30.67 34.49 -22.79
C GLY A 12 -31.82 34.25 -21.83
N SER A 13 -32.41 33.06 -21.87
CA SER A 13 -33.37 32.57 -20.89
C SER A 13 -32.97 31.19 -20.36
N VAL A 14 -33.34 30.92 -19.11
CA VAL A 14 -33.15 29.62 -18.46
C VAL A 14 -34.46 29.21 -17.84
N LEU A 15 -34.82 27.94 -17.95
CA LEU A 15 -36.07 27.39 -17.43
C LEU A 15 -35.81 26.11 -16.64
N TYR A 16 -36.45 26.01 -15.47
CA TYR A 16 -36.53 24.80 -14.67
C TYR A 16 -37.96 24.66 -14.11
N PRO A 17 -38.59 23.46 -14.18
CA PRO A 17 -39.95 23.26 -13.69
C PRO A 17 -40.15 23.65 -12.22
N GLY A 18 -41.12 24.52 -11.99
CA GLY A 18 -41.49 24.99 -10.66
C GLY A 18 -40.74 26.22 -10.16
N ILE A 19 -39.80 26.76 -10.93
CA ILE A 19 -39.15 28.04 -10.65
C ILE A 19 -39.80 29.13 -11.51
N LYS A 20 -40.51 30.07 -10.87
CA LYS A 20 -41.30 31.10 -11.57
C LYS A 20 -40.45 32.16 -12.27
N GLN A 21 -39.42 32.68 -11.60
CA GLN A 21 -38.63 33.81 -12.11
C GLN A 21 -37.14 33.64 -11.83
N ILE A 22 -36.38 33.31 -12.87
CA ILE A 22 -34.93 33.17 -12.82
C ILE A 22 -34.26 34.51 -13.17
N VAL A 23 -33.53 35.05 -12.20
CA VAL A 23 -32.83 36.35 -12.27
C VAL A 23 -31.44 36.18 -12.85
N GLY A 24 -30.71 35.15 -12.41
CA GLY A 24 -29.33 34.89 -12.82
C GLY A 24 -29.03 33.39 -12.80
N VAL A 25 -28.05 32.96 -13.60
CA VAL A 25 -27.64 31.55 -13.64
C VAL A 25 -26.14 31.44 -13.84
N SER A 26 -25.51 30.51 -13.13
CA SER A 26 -24.15 30.05 -13.40
C SER A 26 -24.14 28.52 -13.40
N TYR A 27 -23.85 27.92 -14.55
CA TYR A 27 -23.71 26.48 -14.71
C TYR A 27 -22.29 26.14 -15.08
N THR A 28 -21.71 25.15 -14.41
CA THR A 28 -20.36 24.67 -14.71
C THR A 28 -20.40 23.20 -15.00
N ARG A 29 -19.89 22.83 -16.17
CA ARG A 29 -19.78 21.47 -16.66
C ARG A 29 -18.34 21.00 -16.65
N SER A 30 -18.07 19.85 -16.04
CA SER A 30 -16.72 19.29 -15.92
C SER A 30 -16.65 17.78 -16.12
N HIS A 31 -15.45 17.28 -16.41
CA HIS A 31 -15.17 15.84 -16.45
C HIS A 31 -15.44 15.13 -15.13
N GLY A 32 -15.60 13.82 -15.24
CA GLY A 32 -15.66 12.90 -14.11
C GLY A 32 -17.08 12.57 -13.68
N ILE A 33 -17.15 11.96 -12.50
CA ILE A 33 -18.37 11.36 -11.97
C ILE A 33 -19.17 12.28 -11.06
N THR A 34 -18.57 13.40 -10.64
CA THR A 34 -19.23 14.40 -9.80
C THR A 34 -20.31 15.10 -10.61
N PRO A 35 -21.52 15.29 -10.05
CA PRO A 35 -22.56 16.04 -10.72
C PRO A 35 -22.13 17.48 -10.99
N ASP A 36 -22.47 17.96 -12.18
CA ASP A 36 -22.36 19.38 -12.47
C ASP A 36 -23.36 20.18 -11.66
N ILE A 37 -23.06 21.46 -11.48
CA ILE A 37 -23.87 22.35 -10.65
C ILE A 37 -24.32 23.54 -11.48
N CYS A 38 -25.64 23.70 -11.61
CA CYS A 38 -26.29 24.93 -12.05
C CYS A 38 -26.77 25.70 -10.82
N ARG A 39 -26.14 26.83 -10.51
CA ARG A 39 -26.62 27.76 -9.50
C ARG A 39 -27.64 28.70 -10.14
N ILE A 40 -28.89 28.57 -9.73
CA ILE A 40 -29.96 29.46 -10.14
C ILE A 40 -30.18 30.51 -9.05
N GLU A 41 -30.14 31.78 -9.45
CA GLU A 41 -30.61 32.90 -8.64
C GLU A 41 -32.04 33.24 -9.09
N MET A 42 -32.98 33.26 -8.15
CA MET A 42 -34.39 33.52 -8.44
C MET A 42 -34.99 34.56 -7.50
N ALA A 43 -36.09 35.15 -7.95
CA ALA A 43 -36.95 35.93 -7.07
C ALA A 43 -37.64 34.99 -6.05
N PRO A 44 -37.89 35.46 -4.81
CA PRO A 44 -38.62 34.67 -3.82
C PRO A 44 -39.98 34.23 -4.34
N GLN A 45 -40.36 32.98 -4.06
CA GLN A 45 -41.68 32.44 -4.35
C GLN A 45 -42.23 31.72 -3.11
N THR A 46 -43.55 31.65 -2.99
CA THR A 46 -44.20 30.99 -1.84
C THR A 46 -43.92 29.49 -1.83
N LEU A 47 -43.56 28.95 -0.67
CA LEU A 47 -43.39 27.51 -0.43
C LEU A 47 -44.56 26.91 0.36
N ASP A 48 -45.55 27.73 0.73
CA ASP A 48 -46.75 27.25 1.42
C ASP A 48 -47.71 26.62 0.41
N PRO A 49 -48.00 25.31 0.49
CA PRO A 49 -48.93 24.64 -0.42
C PRO A 49 -50.36 25.20 -0.41
N LYS A 50 -50.72 26.01 0.59
CA LYS A 50 -52.04 26.65 0.71
C LYS A 50 -52.14 27.95 -0.09
N ASP A 51 -51.01 28.53 -0.46
CA ASP A 51 -50.98 29.76 -1.25
C ASP A 51 -51.42 29.48 -2.69
N LYS A 52 -52.22 30.38 -3.27
CA LYS A 52 -52.69 30.25 -4.66
C LYS A 52 -51.53 30.37 -5.65
N ASP A 53 -50.46 31.04 -5.25
CA ASP A 53 -49.25 31.21 -6.03
C ASP A 53 -48.22 30.09 -5.81
N TYR A 54 -48.54 29.05 -5.05
CA TYR A 54 -47.65 27.91 -4.85
C TYR A 54 -47.47 27.12 -6.14
N VAL A 55 -46.20 26.96 -6.54
CA VAL A 55 -45.80 26.02 -7.59
C VAL A 55 -44.69 25.15 -7.00
N PRO A 56 -44.90 23.83 -6.86
CA PRO A 56 -43.88 22.95 -6.32
C PRO A 56 -42.66 22.94 -7.24
N ILE A 57 -41.47 23.05 -6.66
CA ILE A 57 -40.21 22.85 -7.39
C ILE A 57 -40.07 21.36 -7.63
N GLU A 58 -40.02 20.96 -8.91
CA GLU A 58 -39.92 19.55 -9.25
C GLU A 58 -38.56 19.00 -8.80
N PRO A 59 -38.52 17.91 -8.02
CA PRO A 59 -37.27 17.34 -7.53
C PRO A 59 -36.49 16.57 -8.61
N ASP A 60 -37.16 16.05 -9.64
CA ASP A 60 -36.54 15.43 -10.83
C ASP A 60 -37.09 16.12 -12.08
N GLY A 61 -36.45 17.22 -12.47
CA GLY A 61 -36.86 18.11 -13.54
C GLY A 61 -35.92 18.11 -14.74
N PHE A 62 -35.99 19.18 -15.52
CA PHE A 62 -35.10 19.43 -16.64
C PHE A 62 -34.63 20.87 -16.62
N LEU A 63 -33.45 21.12 -17.18
CA LEU A 63 -32.90 22.46 -17.32
C LEU A 63 -32.78 22.81 -18.80
N ILE A 64 -33.39 23.92 -19.20
CA ILE A 64 -33.28 24.46 -20.56
C ILE A 64 -32.51 25.77 -20.50
N PHE A 65 -31.41 25.84 -21.24
CA PHE A 65 -30.78 27.10 -21.63
C PHE A 65 -31.21 27.44 -23.05
N GLN A 66 -31.69 28.66 -23.25
CA GLN A 66 -32.06 29.16 -24.57
C GLN A 66 -31.39 30.52 -24.80
N PHE A 67 -30.85 30.70 -25.99
CA PHE A 67 -30.28 31.97 -26.41
C PHE A 67 -30.77 32.30 -27.83
N ASP A 68 -31.52 33.38 -27.93
CA ASP A 68 -32.04 33.88 -29.20
C ASP A 68 -31.09 34.95 -29.72
N THR A 69 -30.48 34.72 -30.89
CA THR A 69 -29.66 35.73 -31.57
C THR A 69 -30.42 36.33 -32.74
N VAL A 70 -30.38 37.66 -32.82
CA VAL A 70 -30.94 38.44 -33.92
C VAL A 70 -29.76 38.95 -34.73
N LYS A 71 -29.54 38.40 -35.94
CA LYS A 71 -28.53 38.93 -36.86
C LYS A 71 -29.19 39.86 -37.86
N VAL A 72 -28.81 41.13 -37.87
CA VAL A 72 -29.28 42.11 -38.85
C VAL A 72 -28.30 42.17 -40.00
N ASN A 73 -28.65 41.60 -41.14
CA ASN A 73 -27.86 41.72 -42.37
C ASN A 73 -28.35 42.91 -43.18
N THR A 74 -27.47 43.86 -43.49
CA THR A 74 -27.80 44.98 -44.38
C THR A 74 -27.28 44.66 -45.79
N ASP A 75 -28.17 44.63 -46.78
CA ASP A 75 -27.77 44.41 -48.17
C ASP A 75 -27.11 45.67 -48.79
N LEU A 76 -26.56 45.54 -50.00
CA LEU A 76 -25.91 46.62 -50.75
C LEU A 76 -26.86 47.83 -51.03
N PHE A 77 -28.17 47.67 -50.83
CA PHE A 77 -29.19 48.70 -51.02
C PHE A 77 -29.72 49.26 -49.68
N GLY A 78 -29.09 48.92 -48.55
CA GLY A 78 -29.49 49.39 -47.24
C GLY A 78 -30.72 48.67 -46.65
N ARG A 79 -31.20 47.59 -47.27
CA ARG A 79 -32.30 46.79 -46.71
C ARG A 79 -31.77 45.90 -45.61
N LYS A 80 -32.36 46.03 -44.42
CA LYS A 80 -32.07 45.18 -43.27
C LYS A 80 -32.91 43.91 -43.36
N THR A 81 -32.25 42.75 -43.40
CA THR A 81 -32.87 41.43 -43.25
C THR A 81 -32.47 40.84 -41.91
N THR A 82 -33.46 40.44 -41.12
CA THR A 82 -33.25 39.92 -39.78
C THR A 82 -33.32 38.40 -39.82
N VAL A 83 -32.25 37.73 -39.40
CA VAL A 83 -32.23 36.27 -39.22
C VAL A 83 -32.21 35.98 -37.73
N ASN A 84 -33.28 35.37 -37.23
CA ASN A 84 -33.36 34.89 -35.86
C ASN A 84 -32.82 33.47 -35.78
N LYS A 85 -31.88 33.22 -34.88
CA LYS A 85 -31.35 31.88 -34.59
C LYS A 85 -31.47 31.59 -33.11
N THR A 86 -32.27 30.59 -32.77
CA THR A 86 -32.40 30.09 -31.40
C THR A 86 -31.44 28.93 -31.18
N ILE A 87 -30.59 29.03 -30.16
CA ILE A 87 -29.75 27.93 -29.69
C ILE A 87 -30.33 27.44 -28.36
N GLN A 88 -30.57 26.13 -28.26
CA GLN A 88 -31.14 25.52 -27.07
C GLN A 88 -30.29 24.35 -26.59
N ILE A 89 -30.10 24.28 -25.28
CA ILE A 89 -29.49 23.15 -24.58
C ILE A 89 -30.50 22.64 -23.56
N LEU A 90 -30.89 21.38 -23.71
CA LEU A 90 -31.77 20.67 -22.79
C LEU A 90 -30.97 19.65 -21.99
N MET A 91 -31.12 19.66 -20.67
CA MET A 91 -30.61 18.64 -19.77
C MET A 91 -31.76 17.99 -19.02
N GLN A 92 -31.83 16.67 -19.06
CA GLN A 92 -32.87 15.88 -18.43
C GLN A 92 -32.39 15.30 -17.09
N SER A 93 -33.34 14.90 -16.26
CA SER A 93 -33.09 14.29 -14.94
C SER A 93 -32.25 15.15 -14.00
N CYS A 94 -32.45 16.46 -14.06
CA CYS A 94 -31.81 17.42 -13.16
C CYS A 94 -32.51 17.42 -11.80
N ARG A 95 -31.76 17.62 -10.72
CA ARG A 95 -32.32 17.65 -9.36
C ARG A 95 -31.95 18.93 -8.64
N ALA A 96 -32.96 19.67 -8.20
CA ALA A 96 -32.77 20.77 -7.26
C ALA A 96 -32.33 20.23 -5.88
N ASP A 97 -31.33 20.88 -5.31
CA ASP A 97 -30.84 20.61 -3.96
C ASP A 97 -31.34 21.70 -2.99
N ARG A 98 -30.70 21.85 -1.83
CA ARG A 98 -31.09 22.82 -0.81
C ARG A 98 -30.92 24.26 -1.28
N ALA A 99 -32.04 25.00 -1.30
CA ALA A 99 -32.05 26.45 -1.49
C ALA A 99 -31.38 27.19 -0.33
N SER A 100 -30.57 28.20 -0.65
CA SER A 100 -30.05 29.18 0.31
C SER A 100 -30.70 30.54 0.09
N VAL A 101 -31.26 31.13 1.15
CA VAL A 101 -31.89 32.44 1.11
C VAL A 101 -30.92 33.48 1.64
N ARG A 102 -30.70 34.56 0.88
CA ARG A 102 -29.99 35.75 1.34
C ARG A 102 -30.96 36.92 1.36
N ARG A 103 -31.12 37.51 2.55
CA ARG A 103 -31.97 38.69 2.76
C ARG A 103 -31.08 39.88 3.10
N SER A 104 -31.16 40.93 2.30
CA SER A 104 -30.63 42.26 2.61
C SER A 104 -31.78 43.19 3.02
N GLU A 105 -31.47 44.42 3.42
CA GLU A 105 -32.48 45.44 3.74
C GLU A 105 -33.38 45.78 2.54
N THR A 106 -32.87 45.62 1.31
CA THR A 106 -33.53 46.08 0.08
C THR A 106 -33.92 44.96 -0.88
N SER A 107 -33.43 43.74 -0.68
CA SER A 107 -33.72 42.60 -1.57
C SER A 107 -33.65 41.27 -0.84
N GLU A 108 -34.48 40.32 -1.27
CA GLU A 108 -34.36 38.93 -0.88
C GLU A 108 -34.10 38.11 -2.14
N ASN A 109 -32.97 37.40 -2.17
CA ASN A 109 -32.57 36.57 -3.32
C ASN A 109 -32.39 35.12 -2.87
N TRP A 110 -32.94 34.20 -3.66
CA TRP A 110 -32.83 32.77 -3.41
C TRP A 110 -31.83 32.17 -4.39
N THR A 111 -30.90 31.38 -3.87
CA THR A 111 -29.94 30.62 -4.69
C THR A 111 -30.21 29.13 -4.52
N ILE A 112 -30.48 28.44 -5.62
CA ILE A 112 -30.74 26.99 -5.63
C ILE A 112 -29.70 26.30 -6.52
N PRO A 113 -28.89 25.38 -5.97
CA PRO A 113 -28.07 24.50 -6.78
C PRO A 113 -28.93 23.40 -7.41
N ILE A 114 -28.73 23.17 -8.70
CA ILE A 114 -29.39 22.11 -9.46
C ILE A 114 -28.29 21.23 -10.03
N PHE A 115 -28.36 19.94 -9.69
CA PHE A 115 -27.43 18.93 -10.17
C PHE A 115 -27.90 18.33 -11.49
N ASP A 116 -26.96 17.98 -12.37
CA ASP A 116 -27.26 17.16 -13.55
C ASP A 116 -27.53 15.70 -13.17
N ARG A 117 -27.92 14.86 -14.14
CA ARG A 117 -28.32 13.46 -13.92
C ARG A 117 -27.27 12.60 -13.18
N ARG A 118 -26.00 13.00 -13.15
CA ARG A 118 -24.95 12.28 -12.41
C ARG A 118 -25.14 12.31 -10.91
N TRP A 119 -26.08 13.12 -10.39
CA TRP A 119 -26.50 12.99 -9.00
C TRP A 119 -26.99 11.57 -8.68
N LYS A 120 -27.46 10.81 -9.67
CA LYS A 120 -27.87 9.40 -9.54
C LYS A 120 -26.67 8.45 -9.41
N TRP A 121 -25.49 8.83 -9.93
CA TRP A 121 -24.29 7.98 -10.02
C TRP A 121 -23.61 7.70 -8.67
N GLN A 122 -23.89 8.53 -7.66
CA GLN A 122 -23.40 8.29 -6.30
C GLN A 122 -24.14 7.13 -5.60
N PHE A 123 -25.25 6.66 -6.17
CA PHE A 123 -26.05 5.58 -5.62
C PHE A 123 -25.80 4.26 -6.36
N GLY A 124 -26.20 3.16 -5.71
CA GLY A 124 -25.94 1.81 -6.19
C GLY A 124 -24.68 1.21 -5.55
N SER A 125 -24.52 -0.10 -5.72
CA SER A 125 -23.35 -0.84 -5.25
C SER A 125 -22.92 -1.84 -6.31
N PHE A 126 -21.62 -1.92 -6.54
CA PHE A 126 -21.03 -2.87 -7.45
C PHE A 126 -19.93 -3.65 -6.73
N SER A 127 -20.02 -4.98 -6.83
CA SER A 127 -19.08 -5.90 -6.20
C SER A 127 -18.56 -6.91 -7.23
N GLY A 128 -17.28 -7.21 -7.14
CA GLY A 128 -16.66 -8.29 -7.87
C GLY A 128 -15.14 -8.19 -7.87
N HIS A 129 -14.51 -9.28 -8.31
CA HIS A 129 -13.05 -9.40 -8.38
C HIS A 129 -12.68 -9.96 -9.75
N TRP A 130 -12.07 -9.12 -10.59
CA TRP A 130 -11.69 -9.47 -11.95
C TRP A 130 -10.19 -9.33 -12.16
N ASN A 131 -9.70 -9.99 -13.21
CA ASN A 131 -8.29 -10.08 -13.54
C ASN A 131 -7.41 -10.53 -12.36
N THR A 132 -7.98 -11.31 -11.43
CA THR A 132 -7.24 -11.87 -10.30
C THR A 132 -6.09 -12.72 -10.82
N LYS A 133 -4.87 -12.37 -10.42
CA LYS A 133 -3.68 -13.13 -10.79
C LYS A 133 -3.44 -14.25 -9.79
N LYS A 134 -3.43 -15.49 -10.26
CA LYS A 134 -2.93 -16.67 -9.54
C LYS A 134 -1.63 -17.11 -10.23
N ASN A 135 -0.50 -17.03 -9.53
CA ASN A 135 0.83 -17.36 -10.06
C ASN A 135 1.24 -16.46 -11.26
N GLY A 136 1.05 -15.14 -11.15
CA GLY A 136 1.29 -14.20 -12.26
C GLY A 136 0.32 -14.32 -13.44
N VAL A 137 -0.42 -15.42 -13.56
CA VAL A 137 -1.37 -15.69 -14.63
C VAL A 137 -2.78 -15.26 -14.23
N ILE A 138 -3.45 -14.55 -15.12
CA ILE A 138 -4.85 -14.15 -14.91
C ILE A 138 -5.74 -15.39 -14.98
N GLU A 139 -6.62 -15.57 -13.98
CA GLU A 139 -7.60 -16.64 -14.01
C GLU A 139 -8.54 -16.45 -15.21
N LYS A 140 -8.47 -17.35 -16.21
CA LYS A 140 -9.17 -17.21 -17.51
C LYS A 140 -10.66 -16.89 -17.41
N ARG A 141 -11.35 -17.39 -16.37
CA ARG A 141 -12.79 -17.12 -16.14
C ARG A 141 -13.07 -15.68 -15.67
N LYS A 142 -12.08 -15.04 -15.05
CA LYS A 142 -12.14 -13.67 -14.51
C LYS A 142 -11.43 -12.66 -15.40
N GLU A 143 -10.84 -13.09 -16.50
CA GLU A 143 -10.19 -12.21 -17.46
C GLU A 143 -11.22 -11.28 -18.09
N LYS A 144 -11.05 -9.98 -17.88
CA LYS A 144 -11.89 -8.92 -18.43
C LYS A 144 -11.06 -7.78 -18.96
N THR A 145 -11.44 -7.28 -20.12
CA THR A 145 -10.81 -6.10 -20.72
C THR A 145 -11.19 -4.84 -19.95
N VAL A 146 -10.38 -3.78 -20.05
CA VAL A 146 -10.73 -2.47 -19.45
C VAL A 146 -12.08 -1.97 -19.98
N ARG A 147 -12.35 -2.21 -21.26
CA ARG A 147 -13.63 -1.86 -21.89
C ARG A 147 -14.79 -2.63 -21.29
N GLU A 148 -14.67 -3.95 -21.17
CA GLU A 148 -15.73 -4.78 -20.57
C GLU A 148 -16.00 -4.37 -19.11
N LEU A 149 -14.95 -4.08 -18.33
CA LEU A 149 -15.09 -3.59 -16.96
C LEU A 149 -15.80 -2.23 -16.92
N ALA A 150 -15.47 -1.32 -17.85
CA ALA A 150 -16.12 -0.03 -17.94
C ALA A 150 -17.60 -0.14 -18.33
N GLU A 151 -17.93 -1.00 -19.30
CA GLU A 151 -19.30 -1.29 -19.72
C GLU A 151 -20.11 -1.89 -18.56
N MET A 152 -19.53 -2.82 -17.80
CA MET A 152 -20.17 -3.39 -16.61
C MET A 152 -20.47 -2.33 -15.53
N CYS A 153 -19.56 -1.38 -15.31
CA CYS A 153 -19.82 -0.27 -14.39
C CYS A 153 -20.94 0.65 -14.90
N LEU A 154 -20.94 0.99 -16.19
CA LEU A 154 -21.96 1.86 -16.80
C LEU A 154 -23.36 1.21 -16.78
N ASP A 155 -23.43 -0.09 -17.06
CA ASP A 155 -24.66 -0.87 -16.94
C ASP A 155 -25.17 -0.88 -15.49
N ALA A 156 -24.26 -1.06 -14.52
CA ALA A 156 -24.60 -1.03 -13.09
C ALA A 156 -25.04 0.37 -12.61
N MET A 157 -24.61 1.45 -13.27
CA MET A 157 -25.11 2.81 -13.05
C MET A 157 -26.51 3.04 -13.63
N GLY A 158 -27.01 2.14 -14.47
CA GLY A 158 -28.26 2.30 -15.22
C GLY A 158 -28.14 3.22 -16.43
N GLU A 159 -26.92 3.47 -16.93
CA GLU A 159 -26.70 4.27 -18.13
C GLU A 159 -27.00 3.45 -19.39
N ILE A 160 -27.89 3.93 -20.24
CA ILE A 160 -28.32 3.21 -21.46
C ILE A 160 -27.52 3.64 -22.70
N LYS A 161 -27.04 4.90 -22.71
CA LYS A 161 -26.35 5.52 -23.84
C LYS A 161 -24.92 5.87 -23.46
N TYR A 162 -23.99 5.01 -23.84
CA TYR A 162 -22.58 5.24 -23.60
C TYR A 162 -21.68 4.82 -24.78
N GLU A 163 -20.50 5.42 -24.87
CA GLU A 163 -19.47 5.10 -25.86
C GLU A 163 -18.13 4.82 -25.19
N THR A 164 -17.61 3.61 -25.43
CA THR A 164 -16.38 3.06 -24.81
C THR A 164 -15.28 2.73 -25.83
N LYS A 165 -15.50 3.06 -27.11
CA LYS A 165 -14.61 2.65 -28.22
C LYS A 165 -13.17 3.16 -28.08
N THR A 166 -12.97 4.31 -27.46
CA THR A 166 -11.64 4.90 -27.23
C THR A 166 -10.74 3.97 -26.41
N LEU A 167 -11.33 3.12 -25.56
CA LEU A 167 -10.57 2.11 -24.80
C LEU A 167 -9.99 0.98 -25.66
N ASP A 168 -10.45 0.81 -26.91
CA ASP A 168 -9.88 -0.18 -27.84
C ASP A 168 -8.41 0.13 -28.17
N GLU A 169 -7.95 1.38 -28.02
CA GLU A 169 -6.55 1.75 -28.22
C GLU A 169 -5.61 1.05 -27.25
N LEU A 170 -6.07 0.81 -26.00
CA LEU A 170 -5.34 0.03 -25.00
C LEU A 170 -5.17 -1.44 -25.41
N GLU A 171 -6.00 -1.92 -26.34
CA GLU A 171 -5.92 -3.29 -26.86
C GLU A 171 -5.13 -3.39 -28.17
N LYS A 172 -5.11 -2.32 -28.97
CA LYS A 172 -4.51 -2.28 -30.32
C LYS A 172 -3.02 -1.95 -30.33
N ASN A 173 -2.47 -1.33 -29.29
CA ASN A 173 -1.05 -0.96 -29.19
C ASN A 173 -0.12 -2.19 -29.00
N LYS A 174 0.01 -3.01 -30.04
CA LYS A 174 0.79 -4.27 -30.10
C LYS A 174 2.30 -4.10 -30.35
N LYS A 175 2.85 -2.88 -30.31
CA LYS A 175 4.21 -2.63 -30.83
C LYS A 175 5.36 -3.18 -29.97
N ILE A 176 5.10 -3.73 -28.78
CA ILE A 176 6.14 -4.26 -27.88
C ILE A 176 5.70 -5.63 -27.33
N SER A 177 6.56 -6.64 -27.39
CA SER A 177 6.22 -8.05 -27.11
C SER A 177 5.72 -8.32 -25.68
N TYR A 178 6.08 -7.46 -24.72
CA TYR A 178 5.68 -7.54 -23.32
C TYR A 178 4.50 -6.62 -22.93
N ARG A 179 4.16 -5.60 -23.74
CA ARG A 179 2.94 -4.78 -23.57
C ARG A 179 1.70 -5.51 -24.10
N LYS A 180 1.48 -6.75 -23.67
CA LYS A 180 0.22 -7.45 -23.95
C LYS A 180 -0.88 -6.71 -23.18
N LYS A 181 -1.97 -6.39 -23.88
CA LYS A 181 -3.32 -6.04 -23.39
C LYS A 181 -3.37 -5.65 -21.89
N VAL A 182 -3.55 -4.37 -21.59
CA VAL A 182 -3.69 -3.90 -20.21
C VAL A 182 -4.90 -4.60 -19.55
N ARG A 183 -4.66 -5.32 -18.45
CA ARG A 183 -5.66 -6.07 -17.66
C ARG A 183 -5.44 -5.77 -16.17
N PRO A 184 -5.90 -4.61 -15.69
CA PRO A 184 -5.70 -4.23 -14.30
C PRO A 184 -6.51 -5.19 -13.41
N GLU A 185 -5.89 -5.68 -12.34
CA GLU A 185 -6.59 -6.41 -11.29
C GLU A 185 -7.46 -5.41 -10.53
N VAL A 186 -8.76 -5.71 -10.42
CA VAL A 186 -9.73 -4.85 -9.74
C VAL A 186 -10.53 -5.66 -8.73
N HIS A 187 -10.55 -5.18 -7.50
CA HIS A 187 -11.34 -5.74 -6.41
C HIS A 187 -12.29 -4.66 -5.90
N TRP A 188 -13.56 -4.80 -6.24
CA TRP A 188 -14.62 -3.88 -5.83
C TRP A 188 -15.51 -4.60 -4.82
N ASP A 189 -15.69 -4.00 -3.65
CA ASP A 189 -16.60 -4.51 -2.62
C ASP A 189 -17.58 -3.41 -2.20
N ARG A 190 -18.80 -3.49 -2.73
CA ARG A 190 -19.92 -2.57 -2.46
C ARG A 190 -19.59 -1.11 -2.74
N ILE A 191 -18.72 -0.86 -3.72
CA ILE A 191 -18.30 0.48 -4.14
C ILE A 191 -19.35 1.04 -5.11
N PRO A 192 -19.67 2.36 -5.06
CA PRO A 192 -20.50 2.99 -6.08
C PRO A 192 -19.91 2.74 -7.49
N PRO A 193 -20.69 2.28 -8.47
CA PRO A 193 -20.13 1.87 -9.76
C PRO A 193 -19.41 3.00 -10.51
N ALA A 194 -19.85 4.25 -10.32
CA ALA A 194 -19.19 5.42 -10.87
C ALA A 194 -17.78 5.64 -10.27
N GLN A 195 -17.64 5.44 -8.96
CA GLN A 195 -16.34 5.49 -8.29
C GLN A 195 -15.42 4.38 -8.81
N ALA A 196 -15.93 3.14 -8.91
CA ALA A 196 -15.20 2.01 -9.48
C ALA A 196 -14.73 2.28 -10.93
N LEU A 197 -15.59 2.89 -11.75
CA LEU A 197 -15.24 3.32 -13.12
C LEU A 197 -14.15 4.39 -13.11
N ASN A 198 -14.26 5.40 -12.25
CA ASN A 198 -13.28 6.46 -12.14
C ASN A 198 -11.90 5.93 -11.70
N ASP A 199 -11.88 5.01 -10.73
CA ASP A 199 -10.65 4.40 -10.21
C ASP A 199 -9.98 3.48 -11.24
N LEU A 200 -10.78 2.85 -12.12
CA LEU A 200 -10.28 2.08 -13.25
C LEU A 200 -9.64 2.98 -14.32
N LEU A 201 -10.30 4.08 -14.69
CA LEU A 201 -9.93 4.91 -15.84
C LEU A 201 -8.85 5.95 -15.52
N THR A 202 -8.86 6.50 -14.30
CA THR A 202 -7.97 7.60 -13.92
C THR A 202 -6.48 7.23 -14.03
N PRO A 203 -6.03 6.06 -13.53
CA PRO A 203 -4.65 5.63 -13.71
C PRO A 203 -4.28 5.39 -15.17
N LEU A 204 -5.26 5.07 -16.02
CA LEU A 204 -5.02 4.79 -17.44
C LEU A 204 -4.99 6.06 -18.31
N GLY A 205 -5.18 7.24 -17.72
CA GLY A 205 -5.23 8.52 -18.45
C GLY A 205 -6.53 8.72 -19.21
N TYR A 206 -7.63 8.13 -18.76
CA TYR A 206 -8.97 8.35 -19.32
C TYR A 206 -9.88 9.06 -18.32
N ARG A 207 -10.94 9.69 -18.85
CA ARG A 207 -11.95 10.41 -18.08
C ARG A 207 -13.34 10.10 -18.61
N VAL A 208 -14.29 10.06 -17.68
CA VAL A 208 -15.73 9.97 -18.00
C VAL A 208 -16.24 11.37 -18.33
N CYS A 209 -16.90 11.51 -19.48
CA CYS A 209 -17.41 12.77 -19.99
C CYS A 209 -18.89 12.59 -20.32
N LEU A 210 -19.78 13.33 -19.65
CA LEU A 210 -21.17 13.42 -20.10
C LEU A 210 -21.21 14.42 -21.27
N GLY A 211 -21.86 14.09 -22.39
CA GLY A 211 -22.10 15.00 -23.53
C GLY A 211 -23.41 15.79 -23.43
N TRP A 212 -23.57 16.86 -24.23
CA TRP A 212 -24.84 17.61 -24.32
C TRP A 212 -25.96 16.85 -25.06
N ASP A 213 -25.60 15.75 -25.69
CA ASP A 213 -26.50 14.81 -26.36
C ASP A 213 -26.91 13.64 -25.46
N ASP A 214 -26.64 13.76 -24.16
CA ASP A 214 -27.08 12.81 -23.14
C ASP A 214 -26.40 11.43 -23.23
N ILE A 215 -25.24 11.38 -23.91
CA ILE A 215 -24.37 10.21 -24.06
C ILE A 215 -23.18 10.32 -23.11
N VAL A 216 -22.88 9.24 -22.36
CA VAL A 216 -21.66 9.13 -21.56
C VAL A 216 -20.51 8.62 -22.42
N ARG A 217 -19.42 9.37 -22.51
CA ARG A 217 -18.22 9.01 -23.27
C ARG A 217 -17.05 8.77 -22.35
N ILE A 218 -16.15 7.88 -22.76
CA ILE A 218 -14.84 7.72 -22.14
C ILE A 218 -13.81 8.27 -23.10
N GLU A 219 -13.15 9.35 -22.70
CA GLU A 219 -12.20 10.06 -23.54
C GLU A 219 -10.81 10.02 -22.92
N LYS A 220 -9.79 10.02 -23.77
CA LYS A 220 -8.39 10.06 -23.34
C LYS A 220 -8.05 11.48 -22.87
N GLN A 221 -7.56 11.62 -21.66
CA GLN A 221 -7.16 12.91 -21.09
C GLN A 221 -6.24 13.63 -22.08
N GLY A 222 -6.56 14.89 -22.36
CA GLY A 222 -5.78 15.78 -23.20
C GLY A 222 -6.02 15.77 -24.70
N VAL A 223 -6.72 14.75 -25.18
CA VAL A 223 -6.98 14.57 -26.60
C VAL A 223 -8.39 15.04 -26.91
N GLY A 224 -8.51 16.01 -27.80
CA GLY A 224 -9.80 16.63 -28.10
C GLY A 224 -9.70 17.83 -29.02
N ALA A 225 -10.81 18.53 -29.15
CA ALA A 225 -10.94 19.71 -29.98
C ALA A 225 -10.10 20.90 -29.46
N LEU A 226 -9.71 21.77 -30.38
CA LEU A 226 -9.14 23.07 -30.05
C LEU A 226 -10.26 24.03 -29.62
N LEU A 227 -9.89 25.08 -28.87
CA LEU A 227 -10.81 26.16 -28.52
C LEU A 227 -11.33 26.85 -29.79
N PRO A 228 -12.64 27.11 -29.90
CA PRO A 228 -13.19 27.88 -31.02
C PRO A 228 -12.56 29.27 -31.11
N THR A 229 -12.41 29.79 -32.32
CA THR A 229 -11.92 31.15 -32.56
C THR A 229 -13.05 32.15 -32.83
N GLU A 230 -14.26 31.67 -33.11
CA GLU A 230 -15.44 32.50 -33.40
C GLU A 230 -16.10 33.02 -32.11
N ASP A 231 -16.53 34.29 -32.11
CA ASP A 231 -17.19 34.97 -30.99
C ASP A 231 -16.41 34.99 -29.67
N LEU A 232 -15.08 34.89 -29.76
CA LEU A 232 -14.17 34.97 -28.62
C LEU A 232 -14.10 36.42 -28.11
N MET A 233 -14.57 36.66 -26.90
CA MET A 233 -14.48 37.95 -26.23
C MET A 233 -13.12 38.16 -25.56
N SER A 234 -12.62 37.12 -24.91
CA SER A 234 -11.31 37.09 -24.28
C SER A 234 -10.80 35.66 -24.23
N GLY A 235 -9.49 35.46 -24.35
CA GLY A 235 -8.87 34.15 -24.25
C GLY A 235 -7.45 34.24 -23.72
N GLY A 236 -7.06 33.24 -22.94
CA GLY A 236 -5.70 33.01 -22.47
C GLY A 236 -5.21 31.66 -22.95
N PHE A 237 -3.98 31.63 -23.48
CA PHE A 237 -3.27 30.39 -23.76
C PHE A 237 -2.21 30.23 -22.69
N ASP A 238 -2.31 29.13 -21.94
CA ASP A 238 -1.33 28.74 -20.96
C ASP A 238 -0.59 27.52 -21.51
N ALA A 239 0.73 27.52 -21.45
CA ALA A 239 1.51 26.34 -21.78
C ALA A 239 1.98 25.72 -20.48
N GLU A 240 1.28 24.70 -20.01
CA GLU A 240 1.76 23.89 -18.88
C GLU A 240 2.82 22.93 -19.41
N LEU A 241 4.08 23.26 -19.15
CA LEU A 241 5.22 22.42 -19.50
C LEU A 241 5.39 21.37 -18.38
N PRO A 242 5.10 20.09 -18.63
CA PRO A 242 5.22 19.05 -17.62
C PRO A 242 6.69 18.85 -17.27
N GLU A 243 6.94 18.52 -16.01
CA GLU A 243 8.25 18.06 -15.57
C GLU A 243 8.50 16.68 -16.19
N THR A 244 9.36 16.62 -17.21
CA THR A 244 9.75 15.36 -17.85
C THR A 244 10.97 14.78 -17.14
N PRO A 245 10.85 13.72 -16.33
CA PRO A 245 12.02 13.06 -15.71
C PRO A 245 12.90 12.40 -16.79
N ASP A 246 14.17 12.12 -16.51
CA ASP A 246 15.03 11.37 -17.45
C ASP A 246 14.68 9.88 -17.47
N SER A 247 14.22 9.37 -16.33
CA SER A 247 13.80 7.98 -16.15
C SER A 247 12.71 7.88 -15.08
N VAL A 248 11.96 6.77 -15.10
CA VAL A 248 10.99 6.43 -14.07
C VAL A 248 11.49 5.17 -13.36
N THR A 249 11.65 5.26 -12.04
CA THR A 249 11.98 4.11 -11.19
C THR A 249 10.75 3.66 -10.45
N VAL A 250 10.35 2.41 -10.65
CA VAL A 250 9.36 1.73 -9.82
C VAL A 250 10.08 1.05 -8.66
N LEU A 251 9.78 1.50 -7.44
CA LEU A 251 10.21 0.87 -6.21
C LEU A 251 9.09 -0.01 -5.67
N GLY A 252 9.37 -1.30 -5.61
CA GLY A 252 8.49 -2.31 -5.03
C GLY A 252 8.37 -2.22 -3.51
N GLY A 253 7.65 -3.19 -2.96
CA GLY A 253 7.67 -3.48 -1.53
C GLY A 253 9.00 -4.07 -1.08
N ILE A 254 9.09 -4.35 0.23
CA ILE A 254 10.30 -4.89 0.86
C ILE A 254 10.54 -6.31 0.36
N THR A 255 11.71 -6.56 -0.19
CA THR A 255 12.16 -7.89 -0.65
C THR A 255 12.22 -8.86 0.52
N MET A 256 11.64 -10.05 0.33
CA MET A 256 11.53 -11.08 1.37
C MET A 256 12.38 -12.30 1.01
N HIS A 257 13.06 -12.87 1.99
CA HIS A 257 13.86 -14.08 1.87
C HIS A 257 13.29 -15.16 2.77
N GLU A 258 12.66 -16.19 2.20
CA GLU A 258 12.26 -17.37 2.95
C GLU A 258 13.49 -18.24 3.20
N ALA A 259 13.82 -18.37 4.49
CA ALA A 259 14.96 -19.12 4.96
C ALA A 259 14.55 -20.01 6.14
N LEU A 260 15.21 -21.16 6.23
CA LEU A 260 15.14 -22.07 7.36
C LEU A 260 16.17 -21.61 8.40
N TRP A 261 15.68 -21.31 9.59
CA TRP A 261 16.48 -20.84 10.71
C TRP A 261 16.61 -21.94 11.75
N GLU A 262 17.82 -22.18 12.23
CA GLU A 262 18.06 -22.98 13.42
C GLU A 262 17.49 -22.24 14.65
N LEU A 263 16.92 -23.00 15.57
CA LEU A 263 16.38 -22.49 16.80
C LEU A 263 17.29 -22.88 17.99
N GLU A 264 17.52 -21.92 18.88
CA GLU A 264 18.27 -22.12 20.11
C GLU A 264 17.31 -22.17 21.30
N PRO A 265 17.38 -23.19 22.17
CA PRO A 265 16.54 -23.27 23.36
C PRO A 265 16.89 -22.13 24.33
N VAL A 266 15.86 -21.43 24.81
CA VAL A 266 16.00 -20.29 25.73
C VAL A 266 15.03 -20.40 26.91
N GLY A 267 15.35 -19.70 27.99
CA GLY A 267 14.44 -19.51 29.12
C GLY A 267 14.40 -18.06 29.58
N LEU A 268 13.38 -17.74 30.38
CA LEU A 268 13.26 -16.46 31.07
C LEU A 268 14.02 -16.53 32.40
N ASP A 269 14.93 -15.59 32.64
CA ASP A 269 15.73 -15.55 33.85
C ASP A 269 15.10 -14.64 34.94
N LEU A 270 15.67 -14.64 36.15
CA LEU A 270 15.16 -13.91 37.33
C LEU A 270 15.17 -12.37 37.21
N ASP A 271 15.87 -11.83 36.22
CA ASP A 271 15.89 -10.40 35.89
C ASP A 271 14.92 -10.03 34.76
N GLY A 272 14.20 -11.02 34.21
CA GLY A 272 13.26 -10.82 33.11
C GLY A 272 13.88 -10.92 31.71
N ASP A 273 15.17 -11.22 31.60
CA ASP A 273 15.84 -11.38 30.30
C ASP A 273 15.70 -12.81 29.75
N TRP A 274 15.63 -12.92 28.43
CA TRP A 274 15.64 -14.20 27.72
C TRP A 274 17.06 -14.61 27.33
N ARG A 275 17.51 -15.77 27.82
CA ARG A 275 18.88 -16.28 27.60
C ARG A 275 18.87 -17.73 27.15
N PRO A 276 19.93 -18.21 26.46
CA PRO A 276 20.14 -19.63 26.25
C PRO A 276 19.98 -20.39 27.56
N ILE A 277 19.39 -21.58 27.50
CA ILE A 277 19.07 -22.36 28.71
C ILE A 277 20.31 -22.59 29.61
N ASN A 278 21.51 -22.70 29.03
CA ASN A 278 22.76 -22.91 29.76
C ASN A 278 23.28 -21.64 30.45
N HIS A 279 22.69 -20.47 30.17
CA HIS A 279 23.11 -19.16 30.72
C HIS A 279 22.16 -18.67 31.83
N LEU A 280 21.15 -19.46 32.18
CA LEU A 280 20.15 -19.10 33.18
C LEU A 280 20.75 -19.19 34.58
N SER A 281 20.35 -18.28 35.47
CA SER A 281 20.77 -18.28 36.89
C SER A 281 20.47 -19.57 37.65
N TYR A 282 19.53 -20.36 37.15
CA TYR A 282 19.06 -21.61 37.74
C TYR A 282 19.40 -22.85 36.90
N ALA A 283 20.32 -22.74 35.95
CA ALA A 283 20.78 -23.91 35.19
C ALA A 283 21.36 -24.97 36.15
N PRO A 284 20.98 -26.26 36.00
CA PRO A 284 21.59 -27.35 36.75
C PRO A 284 23.07 -27.51 36.35
N PHE A 285 23.89 -28.00 37.27
CA PHE A 285 25.32 -28.17 37.08
C PHE A 285 25.72 -29.64 37.09
N ASP A 286 26.62 -30.00 36.19
CA ASP A 286 27.29 -31.29 36.25
C ASP A 286 28.31 -31.33 37.41
N SER A 287 28.93 -32.50 37.60
CA SER A 287 29.99 -32.68 38.62
C SER A 287 31.25 -31.82 38.41
N GLN A 288 31.39 -31.20 37.23
CA GLN A 288 32.53 -30.37 36.83
C GLN A 288 32.21 -28.86 36.92
N GLY A 289 30.97 -28.50 37.24
CA GLY A 289 30.50 -27.13 37.35
C GLY A 289 30.03 -26.51 36.03
N ASN A 290 29.82 -27.31 34.98
CA ASN A 290 29.26 -26.85 33.71
C ASN A 290 27.73 -26.89 33.78
N ALA A 291 27.07 -25.89 33.19
CA ALA A 291 25.61 -25.88 33.07
C ALA A 291 25.14 -26.99 32.13
N GLU A 292 24.36 -27.95 32.64
CA GLU A 292 23.97 -29.16 31.90
C GLU A 292 22.55 -29.61 32.24
N TRP A 293 21.63 -29.41 31.30
CA TRP A 293 20.22 -29.76 31.46
C TRP A 293 19.89 -31.24 31.26
N GLU A 294 20.86 -32.06 30.83
CA GLU A 294 20.67 -33.48 30.51
C GLU A 294 20.14 -34.31 31.69
N PHE A 295 20.45 -33.92 32.92
CA PHE A 295 20.03 -34.61 34.14
C PHE A 295 18.68 -34.13 34.68
N SER A 296 18.19 -32.97 34.21
CA SER A 296 16.97 -32.34 34.70
C SER A 296 15.81 -32.56 33.73
N ILE A 297 15.14 -33.70 33.90
CA ILE A 297 14.11 -34.17 32.98
C ILE A 297 12.83 -33.29 33.10
N PRO A 298 12.32 -32.73 31.98
CA PRO A 298 11.04 -32.02 31.96
C PRO A 298 9.85 -32.98 32.20
N PRO A 299 8.67 -32.48 32.60
CA PRO A 299 8.36 -31.08 32.90
C PRO A 299 8.72 -30.67 34.34
N ASN A 300 9.24 -31.60 35.15
CA ASN A 300 9.35 -31.44 36.61
C ASN A 300 10.72 -30.98 37.11
N TYR A 301 11.74 -30.93 36.24
CA TYR A 301 13.07 -30.39 36.51
C TYR A 301 13.61 -30.75 37.91
N PRO A 302 13.84 -32.05 38.20
CA PRO A 302 14.08 -32.57 39.54
C PRO A 302 15.23 -31.85 40.26
N GLU A 303 16.34 -31.56 39.57
CA GLU A 303 17.51 -30.89 40.17
C GLU A 303 17.20 -29.48 40.71
N ILE A 304 16.26 -28.77 40.07
CA ILE A 304 15.82 -27.44 40.52
C ILE A 304 14.79 -27.61 41.64
N ARG A 305 13.90 -28.59 41.47
CA ARG A 305 12.87 -28.92 42.47
C ARG A 305 13.47 -29.39 43.79
N TYR A 306 14.53 -30.20 43.77
CA TYR A 306 15.19 -30.69 44.98
C TYR A 306 15.74 -29.53 45.80
N LYS A 307 16.42 -28.55 45.17
CA LYS A 307 16.89 -27.34 45.85
C LYS A 307 15.73 -26.53 46.46
N PHE A 308 14.59 -26.48 45.79
CA PHE A 308 13.39 -25.84 46.34
C PHE A 308 12.77 -26.62 47.51
N ASP A 309 12.67 -27.95 47.39
CA ASP A 309 12.09 -28.82 48.42
C ASP A 309 12.99 -28.86 49.67
N GLU A 310 14.32 -28.88 49.54
CA GLU A 310 15.27 -28.78 50.66
C GLU A 310 15.01 -27.54 51.53
N ILE A 311 14.89 -26.37 50.90
CA ILE A 311 14.60 -25.11 51.59
C ILE A 311 13.20 -25.13 52.20
N LYS A 312 12.21 -25.69 51.49
CA LYS A 312 10.83 -25.79 51.97
C LYS A 312 10.69 -26.61 53.26
N PHE A 313 11.55 -27.62 53.44
CA PHE A 313 11.53 -28.51 54.60
C PHE A 313 12.56 -28.16 55.68
N ASP A 314 13.45 -27.20 55.42
CA ASP A 314 14.35 -26.66 56.44
C ASP A 314 13.59 -25.80 57.47
N GLN A 315 14.05 -25.76 58.72
CA GLN A 315 13.31 -25.13 59.82
C GLN A 315 13.46 -23.60 59.87
N THR A 316 14.45 -23.02 59.19
CA THR A 316 14.71 -21.57 59.19
C THR A 316 15.22 -21.00 57.84
N PRO A 317 14.60 -21.29 56.69
CA PRO A 317 14.99 -20.64 55.44
C PRO A 317 14.68 -19.13 55.51
N SER A 318 15.53 -18.30 54.90
CA SER A 318 15.18 -16.90 54.65
C SER A 318 14.02 -16.84 53.65
N ASP A 319 12.98 -16.05 53.95
CA ASP A 319 11.81 -15.87 53.07
C ASP A 319 12.22 -15.47 51.64
N ASP A 320 13.32 -14.72 51.50
CA ASP A 320 13.86 -14.30 50.21
C ASP A 320 14.45 -15.45 49.40
N GLU A 321 15.17 -16.37 50.04
CA GLU A 321 15.76 -17.52 49.35
C GLU A 321 14.69 -18.52 48.90
N TYR A 322 13.69 -18.74 49.74
CA TYR A 322 12.52 -19.55 49.38
C TYR A 322 11.76 -18.95 48.19
N ARG A 323 11.48 -17.65 48.22
CA ARG A 323 10.82 -16.94 47.11
C ARG A 323 11.62 -17.05 45.81
N LYS A 324 12.93 -16.83 45.89
CA LYS A 324 13.85 -16.95 44.74
C LYS A 324 13.84 -18.36 44.15
N ARG A 325 14.04 -19.42 44.95
CA ARG A 325 14.05 -20.81 44.42
C ARG A 325 12.70 -21.23 43.85
N LYS A 326 11.59 -20.78 44.47
CA LYS A 326 10.24 -21.00 43.94
C LYS A 326 10.07 -20.36 42.56
N GLU A 327 10.55 -19.13 42.41
CA GLU A 327 10.50 -18.40 41.14
C GLU A 327 11.36 -19.08 40.07
N GLN A 328 12.59 -19.47 40.40
CA GLN A 328 13.47 -20.24 39.50
C GLN A 328 12.81 -21.52 39.00
N TYR A 329 12.21 -22.31 39.90
CA TYR A 329 11.47 -23.51 39.53
C TYR A 329 10.29 -23.20 38.62
N THR A 330 9.51 -22.15 38.94
CA THR A 330 8.36 -21.74 38.15
C THR A 330 8.77 -21.32 36.73
N LEU A 331 9.82 -20.51 36.61
CA LEU A 331 10.38 -20.06 35.33
C LEU A 331 10.92 -21.23 34.50
N ALA A 332 11.63 -22.18 35.13
CA ALA A 332 12.11 -23.39 34.47
C ALA A 332 10.96 -24.20 33.87
N VAL A 333 9.92 -24.47 34.66
CA VAL A 333 8.71 -25.19 34.22
C VAL A 333 8.00 -24.49 33.06
N GLN A 334 7.95 -23.16 33.08
CA GLN A 334 7.23 -22.35 32.10
C GLN A 334 7.99 -22.14 30.78
N THR A 335 9.32 -22.11 30.81
CA THR A 335 10.11 -21.62 29.66
C THR A 335 11.15 -22.60 29.14
N VAL A 336 11.83 -23.37 30.00
CA VAL A 336 12.87 -24.30 29.57
C VAL A 336 12.25 -25.41 28.71
N TYR A 337 12.91 -25.70 27.58
CA TYR A 337 12.46 -26.62 26.52
C TYR A 337 11.10 -26.28 25.88
N ARG A 338 10.47 -25.18 26.29
CA ARG A 338 9.24 -24.64 25.72
C ARG A 338 9.52 -23.43 24.86
N SER A 339 10.56 -22.66 25.14
CA SER A 339 10.86 -21.44 24.41
C SER A 339 12.13 -21.58 23.58
N TYR A 340 12.06 -21.14 22.34
CA TYR A 340 13.15 -21.21 21.39
C TYR A 340 13.28 -19.88 20.66
N ARG A 341 14.51 -19.35 20.52
CA ARG A 341 14.77 -18.14 19.73
C ARG A 341 15.48 -18.50 18.43
N LEU A 342 15.39 -17.60 17.44
CA LEU A 342 16.18 -17.72 16.21
C LEU A 342 17.69 -17.70 16.53
N LYS A 343 18.45 -18.63 15.92
CA LYS A 343 19.90 -18.76 16.06
C LYS A 343 20.61 -18.22 14.81
N TYR A 344 20.70 -19.02 13.74
CA TYR A 344 21.25 -18.65 12.43
C TYR A 344 20.44 -19.29 11.31
N PRO A 345 20.55 -18.79 10.07
CA PRO A 345 20.13 -19.55 8.90
C PRO A 345 20.91 -20.87 8.84
N VAL A 346 20.20 -21.94 8.47
CA VAL A 346 20.77 -23.29 8.30
C VAL A 346 21.97 -23.26 7.36
N GLY A 347 23.04 -23.96 7.75
CA GLY A 347 24.31 -24.01 7.02
C GLY A 347 25.39 -23.05 7.55
N THR A 348 25.04 -22.18 8.51
CA THR A 348 26.00 -21.31 9.19
C THR A 348 26.83 -22.10 10.20
N LYS A 349 28.17 -22.01 10.13
CA LYS A 349 29.08 -22.64 11.10
C LYS A 349 29.58 -21.61 12.12
N GLU A 350 29.40 -21.91 13.39
CA GLU A 350 29.95 -21.11 14.49
C GLU A 350 31.44 -21.42 14.72
N ASP A 351 32.17 -20.42 15.19
CA ASP A 351 33.52 -20.61 15.71
C ASP A 351 33.43 -21.17 17.14
N GLU A 352 33.87 -22.42 17.32
CA GLU A 352 33.78 -23.13 18.60
C GLU A 352 34.45 -22.37 19.76
N SER A 353 35.55 -21.67 19.49
CA SER A 353 36.30 -20.94 20.51
C SER A 353 35.54 -19.70 21.00
N LEU A 354 34.91 -18.98 20.07
CA LEU A 354 34.07 -17.82 20.39
C LEU A 354 32.75 -18.25 21.01
N ARG A 355 32.19 -19.39 20.59
CA ARG A 355 30.98 -19.95 21.17
C ARG A 355 31.20 -20.31 22.62
N LYS A 356 32.30 -21.02 22.92
CA LYS A 356 32.69 -21.32 24.29
C LYS A 356 32.85 -20.05 25.13
N LYS A 357 33.52 -19.03 24.60
CA LYS A 357 33.66 -17.75 25.31
C LYS A 357 32.30 -17.07 25.60
N TYR A 358 31.38 -17.11 24.64
CA TYR A 358 30.03 -16.59 24.81
C TYR A 358 29.26 -17.36 25.88
N ASP A 359 29.38 -18.69 25.88
CA ASP A 359 28.75 -19.56 26.85
C ASP A 359 29.35 -19.37 28.27
N ASP A 360 30.67 -19.25 28.38
CA ASP A 360 31.38 -18.97 29.65
C ASP A 360 30.94 -17.63 30.28
N LEU A 361 30.81 -16.57 29.46
CA LEU A 361 30.33 -15.26 29.92
C LEU A 361 28.85 -15.29 30.27
N GLY A 362 28.04 -16.00 29.50
CA GLY A 362 26.61 -16.20 29.78
C GLY A 362 26.39 -16.93 31.09
N TYR A 363 27.20 -17.95 31.36
CA TYR A 363 27.23 -18.66 32.64
C TYR A 363 27.58 -17.72 33.80
N GLN A 364 28.66 -16.95 33.68
CA GLN A 364 29.05 -15.97 34.71
C GLN A 364 27.92 -14.95 34.97
N LEU A 365 27.22 -14.51 33.92
CA LEU A 365 26.11 -13.58 34.05
C LEU A 365 24.95 -14.22 34.82
N GLY A 366 24.61 -15.47 34.51
CA GLY A 366 23.64 -16.26 35.26
C GLY A 366 23.99 -16.37 36.75
N LEU A 367 25.26 -16.60 37.10
CA LEU A 367 25.71 -16.62 38.49
C LEU A 367 25.54 -15.25 39.18
N VAL A 368 25.89 -14.16 38.51
CA VAL A 368 25.71 -12.79 39.04
C VAL A 368 24.24 -12.50 39.31
N VAL A 369 23.34 -12.96 38.44
CA VAL A 369 21.88 -12.84 38.60
C VAL A 369 21.37 -13.71 39.75
N ASP A 370 21.89 -14.94 39.89
CA ASP A 370 21.60 -15.81 41.04
C ASP A 370 22.03 -15.13 42.35
N LEU A 371 23.17 -14.44 42.38
CA LEU A 371 23.62 -13.68 43.55
C LEU A 371 22.76 -12.44 43.87
N GLY A 372 21.76 -12.12 43.05
CA GLY A 372 20.80 -11.04 43.30
C GLY A 372 21.15 -9.71 42.62
N HIS A 373 22.26 -9.63 41.88
CA HIS A 373 22.61 -8.42 41.13
C HIS A 373 21.64 -8.20 39.97
N ARG A 374 21.33 -6.92 39.67
CA ARG A 374 20.39 -6.53 38.60
C ARG A 374 20.95 -5.38 37.73
N ALA A 375 20.24 -5.05 36.65
CA ALA A 375 20.57 -3.92 35.78
C ALA A 375 20.71 -2.60 36.56
N GLY A 376 21.75 -1.84 36.26
CA GLY A 376 22.14 -0.62 36.99
C GLY A 376 23.22 -0.86 38.05
N GLU A 377 23.51 -2.11 38.39
CA GLU A 377 24.67 -2.47 39.20
C GLU A 377 25.90 -2.68 38.33
N LYS A 378 27.00 -2.04 38.71
CA LYS A 378 28.26 -2.04 37.93
C LYS A 378 28.78 -3.44 37.59
N VAL A 379 28.60 -4.42 38.47
CA VAL A 379 29.06 -5.81 38.24
C VAL A 379 28.24 -6.47 37.12
N TYR A 380 26.92 -6.31 37.17
CA TYR A 380 26.01 -6.83 36.16
C TYR A 380 26.20 -6.13 34.81
N ASP A 381 26.22 -4.80 34.79
CA ASP A 381 26.28 -4.02 33.55
C ASP A 381 27.58 -4.26 32.78
N ASN A 382 28.73 -4.38 33.47
CA ASN A 382 30.01 -4.68 32.82
C ASN A 382 30.00 -6.08 32.18
N LEU A 383 29.46 -7.07 32.91
CA LEU A 383 29.43 -8.45 32.43
C LEU A 383 28.42 -8.64 31.29
N LEU A 384 27.28 -7.96 31.37
CA LEU A 384 26.30 -7.89 30.29
C LEU A 384 26.93 -7.28 29.02
N ALA A 385 27.69 -6.20 29.15
CA ALA A 385 28.39 -5.58 28.03
C ALA A 385 29.43 -6.52 27.38
N ASP A 386 30.20 -7.25 28.20
CA ASP A 386 31.16 -8.24 27.72
C ASP A 386 30.46 -9.42 27.03
N TYR A 387 29.34 -9.88 27.59
CA TYR A 387 28.49 -10.94 27.04
C TYR A 387 27.89 -10.54 25.69
N GLU A 388 27.31 -9.35 25.57
CA GLU A 388 26.80 -8.81 24.31
C GLU A 388 27.91 -8.63 23.27
N GLN A 389 29.09 -8.16 23.68
CA GLN A 389 30.23 -8.04 22.78
C GLN A 389 30.71 -9.40 22.27
N ALA A 390 30.73 -10.43 23.14
CA ALA A 390 31.07 -11.80 22.74
C ALA A 390 30.04 -12.34 21.74
N ARG A 391 28.74 -12.12 21.98
CA ARG A 391 27.66 -12.48 21.05
C ARG A 391 27.84 -11.83 19.68
N ARG A 392 28.11 -10.52 19.64
CA ARG A 392 28.35 -9.78 18.38
C ARG A 392 29.58 -10.30 17.64
N LYS A 393 30.68 -10.58 18.35
CA LYS A 393 31.90 -11.15 17.76
C LYS A 393 31.67 -12.55 17.18
N LEU A 394 30.93 -13.39 17.91
CA LEU A 394 30.54 -14.72 17.45
C LEU A 394 29.72 -14.64 16.16
N PHE A 395 28.71 -13.77 16.14
CA PHE A 395 27.85 -13.55 14.97
C PHE A 395 28.64 -13.05 13.75
N GLN A 396 29.47 -12.02 13.92
CA GLN A 396 30.30 -11.46 12.85
C GLN A 396 31.31 -12.48 12.28
N LYS A 397 31.83 -13.37 13.13
CA LYS A 397 32.76 -14.43 12.70
C LYS A 397 32.05 -15.54 11.94
N ALA A 398 30.83 -15.91 12.37
CA ALA A 398 30.01 -16.93 11.73
C ALA A 398 29.58 -16.55 10.30
N LYS A 399 29.49 -15.25 10.00
CA LYS A 399 29.09 -14.69 8.69
C LYS A 399 27.83 -15.39 8.13
N PRO A 400 26.71 -15.36 8.87
CA PRO A 400 25.53 -16.08 8.47
C PRO A 400 25.04 -15.62 7.10
N VAL A 401 24.77 -16.58 6.23
CA VAL A 401 24.37 -16.35 4.84
C VAL A 401 22.88 -16.59 4.72
N ILE A 402 22.15 -15.60 4.20
CA ILE A 402 20.75 -15.80 3.83
C ILE A 402 20.70 -16.32 2.38
N PRO A 403 19.91 -17.37 2.11
CA PRO A 403 19.68 -17.82 0.75
C PRO A 403 19.06 -16.71 -0.10
N GLY A 404 19.65 -16.46 -1.26
CA GLY A 404 19.28 -15.39 -2.17
C GLY A 404 20.19 -15.41 -3.40
N PRO A 405 19.92 -14.55 -4.40
CA PRO A 405 20.85 -14.33 -5.49
C PRO A 405 22.13 -13.71 -4.94
N GLN A 406 23.25 -14.06 -5.56
CA GLN A 406 24.52 -13.43 -5.24
C GLN A 406 24.44 -11.94 -5.57
N ALA A 407 24.84 -11.10 -4.61
CA ALA A 407 24.88 -9.66 -4.79
C ALA A 407 26.27 -9.25 -5.26
N ILE A 408 26.35 -8.28 -6.18
CA ILE A 408 27.63 -7.69 -6.57
C ILE A 408 28.19 -6.96 -5.36
N ASN A 409 29.31 -7.43 -4.83
CA ASN A 409 29.99 -6.77 -3.73
C ASN A 409 30.55 -5.42 -4.22
N PRO A 410 30.15 -4.28 -3.63
CA PRO A 410 30.54 -2.97 -4.13
C PRO A 410 32.05 -2.71 -4.02
N LYS A 411 32.76 -3.43 -3.15
CA LYS A 411 34.21 -3.29 -2.98
C LYS A 411 34.99 -4.12 -3.99
N THR A 412 34.49 -5.30 -4.35
CA THR A 412 35.25 -6.25 -5.18
C THR A 412 34.73 -6.37 -6.60
N GLY A 413 33.48 -5.98 -6.86
CA GLY A 413 32.81 -6.13 -8.15
C GLY A 413 32.38 -7.57 -8.47
N TYR A 414 32.68 -8.55 -7.61
CA TYR A 414 32.30 -9.94 -7.78
C TYR A 414 30.96 -10.23 -7.10
N LEU A 415 30.25 -11.23 -7.64
CA LEU A 415 29.07 -11.81 -7.01
C LEU A 415 29.49 -12.53 -5.72
N ASP A 416 28.90 -12.15 -4.59
CA ASP A 416 29.12 -12.75 -3.26
C ASP A 416 27.76 -13.03 -2.61
N ASP A 417 27.72 -14.00 -1.70
CA ASP A 417 26.49 -14.36 -0.99
C ASP A 417 26.06 -13.25 -0.02
N ILE A 418 24.76 -13.17 0.25
CA ILE A 418 24.19 -12.15 1.13
C ILE A 418 24.51 -12.51 2.59
N LYS A 419 25.56 -11.88 3.12
CA LYS A 419 26.01 -12.04 4.50
C LYS A 419 25.34 -11.03 5.41
N LEU A 420 24.83 -11.53 6.53
CA LEU A 420 24.34 -10.71 7.62
C LEU A 420 25.52 -10.13 8.42
N ILE A 421 25.45 -8.84 8.70
CA ILE A 421 26.43 -8.14 9.54
C ILE A 421 25.97 -8.17 10.99
N GLU A 422 24.67 -7.96 11.21
CA GLU A 422 24.05 -7.89 12.54
C GLU A 422 22.74 -8.68 12.53
N PHE A 423 22.39 -9.26 13.67
CA PHE A 423 21.16 -10.04 13.81
C PHE A 423 19.92 -9.16 13.78
N GLU A 424 20.08 -7.92 14.23
CA GLU A 424 19.10 -6.84 14.25
C GLU A 424 18.64 -6.43 12.83
N GLN A 425 19.37 -6.82 11.78
CA GLN A 425 18.92 -6.69 10.40
C GLN A 425 17.64 -7.50 10.10
N ILE A 426 17.34 -8.50 10.95
CA ILE A 426 16.23 -9.46 10.86
C ILE A 426 15.23 -9.28 12.02
N LEU A 427 15.44 -8.34 12.96
CA LEU A 427 14.50 -8.10 14.06
C LEU A 427 13.91 -6.70 13.88
N PRO A 428 12.76 -6.62 13.18
CA PRO A 428 11.45 -6.66 13.83
C PRO A 428 10.43 -7.50 13.03
N ILE A 429 10.81 -8.71 12.60
CA ILE A 429 10.02 -9.51 11.65
C ILE A 429 8.73 -10.03 12.27
N PHE A 430 8.78 -10.38 13.55
CA PHE A 430 7.62 -11.02 14.11
C PHE A 430 6.51 -10.02 14.44
N GLU A 431 6.81 -8.79 14.88
CA GLU A 431 5.82 -7.80 15.38
C GLU A 431 4.63 -7.55 14.43
N THR A 432 4.83 -7.71 13.11
CA THR A 432 3.75 -7.50 12.13
C THR A 432 3.67 -8.54 11.01
N ARG A 433 4.64 -9.47 10.91
CA ARG A 433 4.85 -10.28 9.68
C ARG A 433 5.31 -11.73 9.88
N ALA A 434 5.29 -12.27 11.11
CA ALA A 434 5.64 -13.67 11.40
C ALA A 434 4.87 -14.69 10.54
N GLU A 435 3.65 -14.33 10.15
CA GLU A 435 2.77 -15.13 9.32
C GLU A 435 3.04 -14.94 7.84
N LEU A 436 4.05 -14.20 7.38
CA LEU A 436 4.29 -14.08 5.93
C LEU A 436 5.18 -15.22 5.44
N ALA A 437 4.73 -15.92 4.41
CA ALA A 437 5.54 -16.86 3.65
C ALA A 437 5.40 -16.61 2.17
N VAL A 438 6.36 -17.14 1.42
CA VAL A 438 6.32 -17.13 -0.03
C VAL A 438 5.55 -18.38 -0.44
N ASP A 439 4.39 -18.19 -1.06
CA ASP A 439 3.65 -19.31 -1.63
C ASP A 439 4.51 -19.97 -2.71
N SER A 440 4.79 -21.27 -2.54
CA SER A 440 5.67 -22.02 -3.43
C SER A 440 5.18 -22.15 -4.87
N TYR A 441 3.89 -21.89 -5.10
CA TYR A 441 3.30 -21.92 -6.44
C TYR A 441 3.11 -20.53 -7.04
N THR A 442 2.77 -19.53 -6.21
CA THR A 442 2.48 -18.18 -6.72
C THR A 442 3.67 -17.23 -6.64
N GLY A 443 4.62 -17.42 -5.72
CA GLY A 443 5.65 -16.44 -5.38
C GLY A 443 5.15 -15.25 -4.55
N LYS A 444 3.82 -15.15 -4.30
CA LYS A 444 3.24 -14.06 -3.51
C LYS A 444 3.56 -14.23 -2.03
N LEU A 445 3.66 -13.10 -1.35
CA LEU A 445 3.55 -13.05 0.10
C LEU A 445 2.12 -13.39 0.50
N ILE A 446 1.95 -14.60 0.99
CA ILE A 446 0.73 -15.04 1.62
C ILE A 446 0.91 -15.03 3.12
N ARG A 447 -0.20 -14.90 3.85
CA ARG A 447 -0.19 -15.22 5.27
C ARG A 447 -0.16 -16.74 5.42
N LYS A 448 1.00 -17.32 5.75
CA LYS A 448 1.20 -18.71 6.12
C LYS A 448 1.79 -18.75 7.54
N PRO A 449 1.24 -19.58 8.42
CA PRO A 449 1.83 -19.74 9.74
C PRO A 449 3.28 -20.27 9.62
N PRO A 450 4.18 -19.90 10.53
CA PRO A 450 5.56 -20.36 10.53
C PRO A 450 5.58 -21.89 10.61
N GLN A 451 6.44 -22.50 9.79
CA GLN A 451 6.59 -23.95 9.78
C GLN A 451 7.77 -24.34 10.66
N VAL A 452 7.47 -24.85 11.86
CA VAL A 452 8.49 -25.41 12.74
C VAL A 452 8.67 -26.88 12.42
N SER A 453 9.92 -27.30 12.23
CA SER A 453 10.30 -28.70 12.00
C SER A 453 11.61 -29.01 12.71
N GLY A 454 11.95 -30.28 12.88
CA GLY A 454 13.20 -30.62 13.57
C GLY A 454 13.24 -32.06 14.06
N ILE A 455 14.23 -32.35 14.90
CA ILE A 455 14.39 -33.62 15.60
C ILE A 455 13.82 -33.46 17.01
N PHE A 456 12.69 -34.09 17.27
CA PHE A 456 12.04 -34.13 18.57
C PHE A 456 11.42 -35.50 18.84
N TYR A 457 11.18 -35.80 20.11
CA TYR A 457 10.55 -37.00 20.58
C TYR A 457 9.04 -36.94 20.34
N ASP A 458 8.53 -37.83 19.50
CA ASP A 458 7.09 -37.98 19.28
C ASP A 458 6.55 -39.15 20.14
N PRO A 459 5.71 -38.87 21.14
CA PRO A 459 5.15 -39.92 22.00
C PRO A 459 4.30 -40.93 21.21
N MET A 460 3.72 -40.56 20.07
CA MET A 460 2.93 -41.46 19.23
C MET A 460 3.80 -42.46 18.46
N ARG A 461 5.01 -42.05 18.07
CA ARG A 461 5.98 -42.90 17.37
C ARG A 461 6.90 -43.68 18.32
N VAL A 462 6.89 -43.35 19.61
CA VAL A 462 7.75 -43.95 20.66
C VAL A 462 9.24 -43.81 20.30
N GLY A 463 9.59 -42.67 19.71
CA GLY A 463 10.96 -42.38 19.26
C GLY A 463 11.09 -40.96 18.75
N ASP A 464 12.33 -40.57 18.47
CA ASP A 464 12.62 -39.29 17.82
C ASP A 464 12.15 -39.34 16.36
N THR A 465 11.68 -38.20 15.85
CA THR A 465 11.32 -38.04 14.45
C THR A 465 12.56 -38.22 13.57
N LEU A 466 12.72 -39.42 12.97
CA LEU A 466 13.81 -39.74 12.03
C LEU A 466 13.64 -39.00 10.69
N THR A 467 14.78 -38.70 10.05
CA THR A 467 15.03 -37.39 9.43
C THR A 467 15.42 -37.44 7.95
N THR A 468 15.21 -38.56 7.25
CA THR A 468 15.70 -38.73 5.87
C THR A 468 14.64 -38.92 4.78
N ASP A 469 13.47 -39.50 5.06
CA ASP A 469 12.47 -39.79 4.02
C ASP A 469 11.11 -39.08 4.17
N GLU A 470 10.81 -38.52 5.35
CA GLU A 470 9.56 -37.80 5.58
C GLU A 470 9.81 -36.30 5.52
N LEU A 471 9.15 -35.62 4.58
CA LEU A 471 8.99 -34.16 4.53
C LEU A 471 8.94 -33.60 5.95
N LEU A 472 9.98 -32.84 6.34
CA LEU A 472 10.15 -32.11 7.60
C LEU A 472 8.94 -32.22 8.54
N ASN A 473 9.00 -33.12 9.54
CA ASN A 473 7.93 -33.32 10.52
C ASN A 473 7.54 -31.97 11.12
N THR A 474 6.42 -31.42 10.63
CA THR A 474 6.01 -30.05 10.95
C THR A 474 5.20 -30.10 12.22
N ILE A 475 5.61 -29.34 13.23
CA ILE A 475 4.83 -29.20 14.47
C ILE A 475 3.57 -28.40 14.14
N GLU A 476 2.42 -28.91 14.57
CA GLU A 476 1.14 -28.23 14.40
C GLU A 476 1.16 -26.83 15.04
N VAL A 477 0.64 -25.85 14.31
CA VAL A 477 0.58 -24.44 14.74
C VAL A 477 -0.17 -24.26 16.06
N SER A 478 -1.12 -25.16 16.39
CA SER A 478 -1.84 -25.17 17.66
C SER A 478 -0.96 -25.47 18.88
N LYS A 479 0.21 -26.09 18.68
CA LYS A 479 1.12 -26.52 19.75
C LYS A 479 2.10 -25.44 20.18
N PHE A 480 2.16 -24.31 19.46
CA PHE A 480 3.05 -23.20 19.79
C PHE A 480 2.41 -21.85 19.49
N ARG A 481 2.98 -20.82 20.11
CA ARG A 481 2.70 -19.42 19.81
C ARG A 481 4.00 -18.70 19.51
N VAL A 482 3.93 -17.65 18.71
CA VAL A 482 5.08 -16.81 18.38
C VAL A 482 4.98 -15.55 19.20
N LEU A 483 6.00 -15.27 20.00
CA LEU A 483 6.17 -14.05 20.80
C LEU A 483 6.95 -13.04 19.97
N PRO A 484 6.27 -12.07 19.35
CA PRO A 484 6.85 -11.39 18.22
C PRO A 484 7.97 -10.42 18.60
N GLU A 485 7.74 -9.63 19.64
CA GLU A 485 8.66 -8.60 20.11
C GLU A 485 10.00 -9.19 20.56
N LEU A 486 10.01 -10.48 20.91
CA LEU A 486 11.16 -11.20 21.43
C LEU A 486 11.81 -12.13 20.39
N GLY A 487 11.11 -12.39 19.27
CA GLY A 487 11.50 -13.41 18.29
C GLY A 487 11.59 -14.82 18.87
N ILE A 488 10.66 -15.16 19.75
CA ILE A 488 10.62 -16.44 20.46
C ILE A 488 9.42 -17.26 20.00
N ILE A 489 9.65 -18.56 19.78
CA ILE A 489 8.62 -19.55 19.55
C ILE A 489 8.42 -20.31 20.86
N GLN A 490 7.21 -20.22 21.42
CA GLN A 490 6.86 -20.83 22.70
C GLN A 490 5.85 -21.97 22.51
N PHE A 491 6.26 -23.18 22.87
CA PHE A 491 5.46 -24.39 22.83
C PHE A 491 4.62 -24.56 24.11
N ASN A 492 3.44 -25.17 23.94
CA ASN A 492 2.51 -25.45 25.05
C ASN A 492 3.06 -26.54 25.99
N GLU A 493 3.94 -27.39 25.48
CA GLU A 493 4.61 -28.50 26.18
C GLU A 493 6.11 -28.46 25.90
N PRO A 494 6.95 -28.97 26.82
CA PRO A 494 8.39 -29.06 26.57
C PRO A 494 8.68 -30.01 25.41
N ILE A 495 9.46 -29.56 24.44
CA ILE A 495 9.86 -30.33 23.26
C ILE A 495 11.29 -30.82 23.48
N THR A 496 11.47 -32.14 23.56
CA THR A 496 12.76 -32.80 23.79
C THR A 496 13.15 -33.72 22.63
N ARG A 497 14.39 -34.19 22.60
CA ARG A 497 14.86 -35.36 21.84
C ARG A 497 15.53 -36.36 22.78
N ARG A 498 15.59 -37.64 22.43
CA ARG A 498 16.13 -38.70 23.30
C ARG A 498 17.33 -39.39 22.68
N GLU A 499 18.48 -39.25 23.31
CA GLU A 499 19.67 -40.01 22.93
C GLU A 499 19.88 -41.21 23.86
N ILE A 500 20.16 -42.36 23.26
CA ILE A 500 20.46 -43.60 23.98
C ILE A 500 21.97 -43.78 24.00
N ILE A 501 22.61 -43.46 25.13
CA ILE A 501 24.03 -43.76 25.33
C ILE A 501 24.16 -45.22 25.72
N LYS A 502 24.80 -45.99 24.84
CA LYS A 502 25.06 -47.41 25.10
C LYS A 502 25.96 -47.58 26.32
N GLY A 503 25.49 -48.36 27.29
CA GLY A 503 26.28 -48.67 28.47
C GLY A 503 27.55 -49.46 28.11
N LYS A 504 28.65 -49.21 28.83
CA LYS A 504 29.80 -50.14 28.81
C LYS A 504 29.30 -51.54 29.22
N LYS A 505 29.80 -52.61 28.59
CA LYS A 505 29.38 -54.02 28.81
C LYS A 505 28.92 -54.28 30.25
N GLY A 506 27.63 -54.56 30.43
CA GLY A 506 27.02 -54.88 31.73
C GLY A 506 26.31 -53.71 32.44
N LYS A 507 26.49 -52.46 31.99
CA LYS A 507 25.67 -51.32 32.43
C LYS A 507 24.46 -51.15 31.52
N LYS A 508 23.31 -50.77 32.09
CA LYS A 508 22.11 -50.43 31.33
C LYS A 508 22.37 -49.20 30.46
N ASP A 509 21.77 -49.17 29.28
CA ASP A 509 21.78 -47.99 28.42
C ASP A 509 21.13 -46.81 29.16
N GLN A 510 21.77 -45.66 29.11
CA GLN A 510 21.26 -44.44 29.71
C GLN A 510 20.49 -43.66 28.65
N LYS A 511 19.23 -43.35 28.96
CA LYS A 511 18.42 -42.45 28.15
C LYS A 511 18.63 -41.05 28.68
N LEU A 512 19.15 -40.16 27.84
CA LEU A 512 19.30 -38.75 28.15
C LEU A 512 18.27 -37.95 27.35
N GLU A 513 17.70 -36.93 27.97
CA GLU A 513 16.74 -36.03 27.32
C GLU A 513 17.42 -34.70 27.03
N TYR A 514 17.46 -34.34 25.75
CA TYR A 514 18.05 -33.11 25.24
C TYR A 514 16.94 -32.15 24.80
N PRO A 515 17.20 -30.83 24.74
CA PRO A 515 16.33 -29.93 24.01
C PRO A 515 16.22 -30.41 22.55
N ALA A 516 15.06 -30.23 21.94
CA ALA A 516 14.86 -30.59 20.54
C ALA A 516 15.72 -29.74 19.61
N ASP A 517 16.19 -30.33 18.51
CA ASP A 517 16.87 -29.61 17.45
C ASP A 517 15.81 -29.12 16.48
N LEU A 518 15.32 -27.91 16.73
CA LEU A 518 14.22 -27.31 15.98
C LEU A 518 14.73 -26.26 14.99
N ARG A 519 13.95 -26.09 13.93
CA ARG A 519 14.17 -25.14 12.87
C ARG A 519 12.85 -24.53 12.46
N VAL A 520 12.86 -23.29 12.01
CA VAL A 520 11.66 -22.60 11.53
C VAL A 520 11.88 -22.04 10.14
N LEU A 521 10.97 -22.35 9.23
CA LEU A 521 10.93 -21.74 7.90
C LEU A 521 10.08 -20.47 7.99
N ILE A 522 10.71 -19.31 7.76
CA ILE A 522 10.05 -17.99 7.80
C ILE A 522 10.56 -17.10 6.68
N ALA A 523 9.70 -16.20 6.17
CA ALA A 523 10.12 -15.15 5.26
C ALA A 523 10.64 -13.93 6.02
N THR A 524 11.90 -13.60 5.78
CA THR A 524 12.60 -12.49 6.44
C THR A 524 12.88 -11.34 5.46
N PRO A 525 12.42 -10.10 5.72
CA PRO A 525 12.91 -8.92 5.05
C PRO A 525 14.37 -8.67 5.42
N LEU A 526 15.17 -8.25 4.44
CA LEU A 526 16.53 -7.79 4.71
C LEU A 526 16.60 -6.27 4.72
N LYS A 527 17.04 -5.71 5.84
CA LYS A 527 17.56 -4.33 5.86
C LYS A 527 18.94 -4.33 5.19
N ASN A 528 19.14 -3.44 4.22
CA ASN A 528 20.45 -3.20 3.64
C ASN A 528 21.43 -2.69 4.72
N LEU A 529 22.72 -2.64 4.40
CA LEU A 529 23.77 -2.19 5.34
C LEU A 529 23.64 -0.72 5.77
N ALA A 530 22.84 0.08 5.04
CA ALA A 530 22.49 1.46 5.36
C ALA A 530 21.16 1.58 6.14
N GLY A 531 20.52 0.45 6.50
CA GLY A 531 19.26 0.39 7.23
C GLY A 531 17.98 0.42 6.38
N GLU A 532 18.06 0.68 5.08
CA GLU A 532 16.88 0.67 4.20
C GLU A 532 16.54 -0.76 3.76
N PRO A 533 15.27 -1.20 3.84
CA PRO A 533 14.88 -2.50 3.35
C PRO A 533 15.21 -2.64 1.86
N ALA A 534 15.79 -3.78 1.45
CA ALA A 534 15.93 -4.11 0.04
C ALA A 534 14.54 -4.07 -0.62
N ARG A 535 14.44 -3.49 -1.82
CA ARG A 535 13.19 -3.40 -2.57
C ARG A 535 13.44 -3.78 -4.01
N PHE A 536 12.44 -4.40 -4.62
CA PHE A 536 12.42 -4.56 -6.07
C PHE A 536 12.55 -3.19 -6.72
N THR A 537 13.49 -3.02 -7.65
CA THR A 537 13.74 -1.74 -8.31
C THR A 537 13.79 -1.98 -9.80
N HIS A 538 12.90 -1.32 -10.53
CA HIS A 538 12.91 -1.34 -11.99
C HIS A 538 13.02 0.09 -12.51
N VAL A 539 14.09 0.37 -13.26
CA VAL A 539 14.35 1.69 -13.84
C VAL A 539 14.14 1.60 -15.34
N GLU A 540 13.21 2.41 -15.85
CA GLU A 540 12.99 2.54 -17.28
C GLU A 540 13.39 3.95 -17.71
N GLU A 541 14.30 4.04 -18.68
CA GLU A 541 14.64 5.32 -19.29
C GLU A 541 13.51 5.80 -20.20
N LEU A 542 13.20 7.11 -20.14
CA LEU A 542 12.25 7.67 -21.09
C LEU A 542 12.81 7.69 -22.51
N ASP A 543 11.91 7.60 -23.49
CA ASP A 543 12.25 7.83 -24.90
C ASP A 543 12.94 9.21 -25.02
N PRO A 544 14.09 9.32 -25.72
CA PRO A 544 14.81 10.58 -25.89
C PRO A 544 13.99 11.75 -26.45
N LYS A 545 12.83 11.50 -27.06
CA LYS A 545 11.90 12.55 -27.50
C LYS A 545 11.18 13.26 -26.36
N PHE A 546 11.05 12.62 -25.20
CA PHE A 546 10.43 13.19 -24.00
C PHE A 546 11.46 13.80 -23.04
N LYS A 547 12.75 13.48 -23.20
CA LYS A 547 13.81 14.06 -22.36
C LYS A 547 13.98 15.56 -22.67
N THR A 548 13.99 16.39 -21.63
CA THR A 548 14.28 17.82 -21.75
C THR A 548 15.72 18.00 -22.24
N LYS A 549 15.87 18.55 -23.45
CA LYS A 549 17.18 18.95 -23.95
C LYS A 549 17.45 20.37 -23.47
N PRO A 550 18.56 20.62 -22.75
CA PRO A 550 18.88 21.98 -22.33
C PRO A 550 19.01 22.87 -23.57
N ALA A 551 18.47 24.09 -23.47
CA ALA A 551 18.58 25.08 -24.53
C ALA A 551 20.07 25.28 -24.89
N LYS A 552 20.37 25.39 -26.18
CA LYS A 552 21.72 25.72 -26.63
C LYS A 552 22.05 27.12 -26.10
N LEU A 553 23.10 27.22 -25.30
CA LEU A 553 23.56 28.51 -24.81
C LEU A 553 24.06 29.37 -25.98
N PRO A 554 23.76 30.67 -26.02
CA PRO A 554 24.34 31.59 -26.99
C PRO A 554 25.82 31.80 -26.62
N LEU A 555 26.67 30.90 -27.11
CA LEU A 555 28.12 30.88 -26.84
C LEU A 555 28.82 32.17 -27.26
N ASP A 556 28.22 32.93 -28.16
CA ASP A 556 28.77 34.19 -28.70
C ASP A 556 28.56 35.39 -27.76
N VAL A 557 27.69 35.29 -26.75
CA VAL A 557 27.31 36.41 -25.85
C VAL A 557 27.86 36.24 -24.43
N ILE A 558 28.15 35.02 -24.00
CA ILE A 558 28.57 34.74 -22.63
C ILE A 558 30.11 34.67 -22.57
N VAL A 559 30.72 35.72 -21.99
CA VAL A 559 32.19 35.86 -21.85
C VAL A 559 32.79 34.83 -20.88
N GLU A 560 32.00 34.36 -19.91
CA GLU A 560 32.42 33.37 -18.93
C GLU A 560 31.90 31.97 -19.29
N LYS A 561 32.76 30.95 -19.22
CA LYS A 561 32.35 29.56 -19.46
C LYS A 561 31.39 29.13 -18.34
N PRO A 562 30.10 28.92 -18.61
CA PRO A 562 29.17 28.54 -17.56
C PRO A 562 29.54 27.18 -16.99
N THR A 563 29.43 27.06 -15.67
CA THR A 563 29.68 25.82 -14.94
C THR A 563 28.78 24.72 -15.52
N LYS A 564 29.34 23.54 -15.80
CA LYS A 564 28.56 22.40 -16.27
C LYS A 564 27.62 21.95 -15.15
N VAL A 565 26.36 22.37 -15.22
CA VAL A 565 25.29 21.82 -14.38
C VAL A 565 25.03 20.37 -14.84
N PRO A 566 24.82 19.42 -13.92
CA PRO A 566 24.37 18.08 -14.29
C PRO A 566 23.14 18.19 -15.20
N LYS A 567 23.17 17.47 -16.32
CA LYS A 567 22.08 17.47 -17.30
C LYS A 567 20.98 16.55 -16.79
N GLY A 568 19.74 17.02 -16.82
CA GLY A 568 18.56 16.20 -16.53
C GLY A 568 17.80 16.62 -15.28
N THR A 569 16.53 16.22 -15.24
CA THR A 569 15.61 16.39 -14.10
C THR A 569 15.71 15.22 -13.10
N GLY A 570 16.53 14.21 -13.40
CA GLY A 570 16.72 13.04 -12.57
C GLY A 570 15.62 12.00 -12.74
N THR A 571 15.48 11.13 -11.75
CA THR A 571 14.60 9.96 -11.83
C THR A 571 13.32 10.18 -11.02
N LYS A 572 12.15 10.02 -11.65
CA LYS A 572 10.87 10.03 -10.94
C LYS A 572 10.66 8.68 -10.25
N VAL A 573 10.43 8.70 -8.95
CA VAL A 573 10.23 7.48 -8.15
C VAL A 573 8.74 7.20 -7.97
N VAL A 574 8.32 5.98 -8.31
CA VAL A 574 6.95 5.47 -8.17
C VAL A 574 6.98 4.31 -7.19
N ILE A 575 6.28 4.43 -6.06
CA ILE A 575 6.26 3.37 -5.04
C ILE A 575 5.06 2.45 -5.30
N LYS A 576 5.34 1.16 -5.52
CA LYS A 576 4.37 0.09 -5.74
C LYS A 576 4.60 -1.06 -4.77
N ASN A 577 4.10 -0.90 -3.54
CA ASN A 577 4.28 -1.88 -2.47
C ASN A 577 3.67 -3.27 -2.79
N GLU A 578 2.77 -3.35 -3.77
CA GLU A 578 2.20 -4.60 -4.29
C GLU A 578 3.20 -5.46 -5.07
N ILE A 579 4.25 -4.86 -5.63
CA ILE A 579 5.32 -5.58 -6.34
C ILE A 579 6.37 -5.96 -5.32
N VAL A 580 6.33 -7.20 -4.82
CA VAL A 580 7.30 -7.68 -3.84
C VAL A 580 8.15 -8.78 -4.44
N GLN A 581 9.46 -8.57 -4.45
CA GLN A 581 10.40 -9.63 -4.78
C GLN A 581 10.55 -10.56 -3.58
N ALA A 582 10.48 -11.85 -3.85
CA ALA A 582 10.51 -12.90 -2.85
C ALA A 582 11.44 -14.02 -3.32
N TYR A 583 12.34 -14.42 -2.44
CA TYR A 583 13.23 -15.55 -2.66
C TYR A 583 12.80 -16.71 -1.78
N GLN A 584 12.56 -17.87 -2.39
CA GLN A 584 12.21 -19.09 -1.67
C GLN A 584 13.36 -20.09 -1.69
N ALA A 585 13.91 -20.39 -0.52
CA ALA A 585 14.92 -21.43 -0.38
C ALA A 585 14.28 -22.82 -0.23
N GLN A 586 14.72 -23.76 -1.06
CA GLN A 586 14.41 -25.18 -0.96
C GLN A 586 15.54 -25.89 -0.24
N TYR A 587 15.19 -26.71 0.74
CA TYR A 587 16.14 -27.41 1.62
C TYR A 587 16.01 -28.92 1.45
N GLU A 588 17.13 -29.62 1.62
CA GLU A 588 17.17 -31.08 1.66
C GLU A 588 18.07 -31.52 2.82
N THR A 589 17.62 -32.51 3.58
CA THR A 589 18.37 -33.11 4.68
C THR A 589 19.08 -34.36 4.19
N LYS A 590 20.41 -34.41 4.34
CA LYS A 590 21.26 -35.54 3.95
C LYS A 590 22.12 -35.97 5.12
N THR A 591 22.34 -37.28 5.23
CA THR A 591 23.32 -37.82 6.17
C THR A 591 24.73 -37.64 5.59
N ASN A 592 25.60 -36.94 6.33
CA ASN A 592 27.00 -36.77 5.95
C ASN A 592 27.80 -38.06 6.19
N LEU A 593 29.09 -38.06 5.80
CA LEU A 593 29.97 -39.23 5.95
C LEU A 593 30.18 -39.69 7.40
N LYS A 594 29.86 -38.85 8.39
CA LYS A 594 29.95 -39.18 9.82
C LYS A 594 28.65 -39.77 10.37
N GLY A 595 27.61 -39.88 9.56
CA GLY A 595 26.28 -40.28 10.02
C GLY A 595 25.47 -39.12 10.62
N GLU A 596 25.96 -37.88 10.55
CA GLU A 596 25.25 -36.69 11.06
C GLU A 596 24.36 -36.14 9.96
N GLU A 597 23.15 -35.70 10.30
CA GLU A 597 22.23 -35.15 9.34
C GLU A 597 22.46 -33.66 9.16
N VAL A 598 22.80 -33.28 7.93
CA VAL A 598 23.07 -31.91 7.53
C VAL A 598 21.95 -31.49 6.60
N THR A 599 21.40 -30.30 6.84
CA THR A 599 20.42 -29.71 5.92
C THR A 599 21.08 -28.62 5.13
N GLU A 600 20.94 -28.72 3.82
CA GLU A 600 21.62 -27.84 2.88
C GLU A 600 20.58 -27.17 1.97
N VAL A 601 20.88 -25.96 1.53
CA VAL A 601 20.07 -25.26 0.53
C VAL A 601 20.33 -25.91 -0.82
N VAL A 602 19.27 -26.47 -1.43
CA VAL A 602 19.34 -27.10 -2.75
C VAL A 602 19.19 -26.06 -3.86
N LYS A 603 18.19 -25.18 -3.71
CA LYS A 603 17.80 -24.22 -4.74
C LYS A 603 17.18 -22.99 -4.10
N VAL A 604 17.42 -21.83 -4.68
CA VAL A 604 16.68 -20.60 -4.37
C VAL A 604 15.84 -20.26 -5.59
N LEU A 605 14.52 -20.16 -5.41
CA LEU A 605 13.57 -19.69 -6.42
C LEU A 605 13.41 -18.17 -6.27
N ASP A 606 13.40 -17.45 -7.40
CA ASP A 606 13.13 -16.02 -7.46
C ASP A 606 11.80 -15.79 -8.19
N ASN A 607 10.87 -15.12 -7.54
CA ASN A 607 9.56 -14.85 -8.11
C ASN A 607 9.57 -13.81 -9.23
N VAL A 608 10.68 -13.10 -9.49
CA VAL A 608 10.75 -12.09 -10.57
C VAL A 608 10.32 -12.65 -11.92
N VAL A 609 10.81 -13.84 -12.27
CA VAL A 609 10.53 -14.49 -13.55
C VAL A 609 9.12 -15.10 -13.57
N GLU A 610 8.71 -15.73 -12.47
CA GLU A 610 7.43 -16.44 -12.38
C GLU A 610 6.23 -15.49 -12.29
N GLU A 611 6.35 -14.39 -11.55
CA GLU A 611 5.28 -13.39 -11.38
C GLU A 611 5.34 -12.23 -12.39
N GLU A 612 6.34 -12.26 -13.27
CA GLU A 612 6.58 -11.24 -14.28
C GLU A 612 6.63 -9.84 -13.64
N LEU A 613 7.33 -9.69 -12.50
CA LEU A 613 7.36 -8.45 -11.71
C LEU A 613 7.82 -7.24 -12.53
N GLU A 614 8.78 -7.46 -13.44
CA GLU A 614 9.22 -6.47 -14.42
C GLU A 614 8.06 -5.95 -15.28
N LYS A 615 7.16 -6.83 -15.73
CA LYS A 615 5.99 -6.40 -16.51
C LYS A 615 5.02 -5.58 -15.67
N GLN A 616 4.87 -5.91 -14.39
CA GLN A 616 4.03 -5.13 -13.48
C GLN A 616 4.61 -3.73 -13.26
N ALA A 617 5.93 -3.63 -13.09
CA ALA A 617 6.61 -2.36 -13.00
C ALA A 617 6.52 -1.57 -14.31
N LEU A 618 6.70 -2.21 -15.46
CA LEU A 618 6.53 -1.56 -16.76
C LEU A 618 5.11 -1.02 -16.98
N ILE A 619 4.07 -1.71 -16.49
CA ILE A 619 2.69 -1.18 -16.51
C ILE A 619 2.60 0.11 -15.68
N ALA A 620 3.23 0.14 -14.50
CA ALA A 620 3.25 1.35 -13.67
C ALA A 620 4.05 2.49 -14.33
N VAL A 621 5.16 2.17 -15.01
CA VAL A 621 5.92 3.13 -15.82
C VAL A 621 5.06 3.67 -16.97
N ASP A 622 4.32 2.80 -17.66
CA ASP A 622 3.46 3.20 -18.78
C ASP A 622 2.37 4.18 -18.32
N VAL A 623 1.77 3.94 -17.15
CA VAL A 623 0.83 4.86 -16.51
C VAL A 623 1.45 6.23 -16.25
N GLU A 624 2.69 6.28 -15.74
CA GLU A 624 3.38 7.55 -15.54
C GLU A 624 3.77 8.21 -16.85
N ASN A 625 4.17 7.45 -17.87
CA ASN A 625 4.49 7.96 -19.20
C ASN A 625 3.27 8.59 -19.87
N ILE A 626 2.06 8.06 -19.62
CA ILE A 626 0.82 8.67 -20.09
C ILE A 626 0.58 10.05 -19.46
N LYS A 627 1.15 10.35 -18.29
CA LYS A 627 1.03 11.67 -17.64
C LYS A 627 2.04 12.71 -18.13
N ILE A 628 3.07 12.30 -18.89
CA ILE A 628 4.20 13.17 -19.27
C ILE A 628 3.90 14.00 -20.53
N PHE A 629 2.71 13.91 -21.12
CA PHE A 629 2.38 14.68 -22.31
C PHE A 629 2.17 16.17 -21.99
N THR A 630 2.90 17.03 -22.72
CA THR A 630 2.62 18.46 -22.85
C THR A 630 1.30 18.63 -23.59
N GLU A 631 0.38 19.40 -23.04
CA GLU A 631 -0.88 19.69 -23.72
C GLU A 631 -1.15 21.19 -23.63
N ASP A 632 -1.46 21.84 -24.75
CA ASP A 632 -1.75 23.26 -24.69
C ASP A 632 -3.00 23.46 -23.85
N SER A 633 -2.87 24.24 -22.78
CA SER A 633 -3.98 24.64 -21.96
C SER A 633 -4.42 26.04 -22.32
N GLY A 634 -5.63 26.37 -21.93
CA GLY A 634 -6.16 27.69 -22.19
C GLY A 634 -7.62 27.79 -21.84
N SER A 635 -8.09 29.02 -21.77
CA SER A 635 -9.50 29.30 -21.57
C SER A 635 -9.96 30.43 -22.48
N GLY A 636 -11.21 30.37 -22.90
CA GLY A 636 -11.84 31.39 -23.73
C GLY A 636 -13.23 31.72 -23.19
N VAL A 637 -13.58 33.01 -23.17
CA VAL A 637 -14.93 33.51 -22.88
C VAL A 637 -15.56 33.90 -24.21
N TYR A 638 -16.73 33.35 -24.47
CA TYR A 638 -17.48 33.52 -25.71
C TYR A 638 -18.80 34.23 -25.46
N ALA A 639 -19.19 35.09 -26.40
CA ALA A 639 -20.50 35.71 -26.38
C ALA A 639 -21.59 34.68 -26.70
N GLY A 640 -22.68 34.71 -25.92
CA GLY A 640 -23.84 33.86 -26.10
C GLY A 640 -23.69 32.43 -25.59
N LEU A 641 -24.61 31.57 -26.06
CA LEU A 641 -24.65 30.14 -25.72
C LEU A 641 -23.91 29.31 -26.77
N LYS A 642 -22.81 28.68 -26.38
CA LYS A 642 -22.03 27.77 -27.22
C LYS A 642 -22.23 26.32 -26.75
N LYS A 643 -22.71 25.46 -27.66
CA LYS A 643 -22.91 24.03 -27.37
C LYS A 643 -21.63 23.26 -27.72
N ILE A 644 -20.74 23.10 -26.75
CA ILE A 644 -19.45 22.41 -26.92
C ILE A 644 -19.36 21.23 -25.96
N ASN A 645 -19.25 20.02 -26.51
CA ASN A 645 -19.14 18.82 -25.70
C ASN A 645 -17.81 18.82 -24.94
N LEU A 646 -17.85 18.26 -23.73
CA LEU A 646 -16.64 17.82 -23.06
C LEU A 646 -16.00 16.71 -23.89
N ASP A 647 -14.69 16.77 -24.00
CA ASP A 647 -13.85 15.73 -24.60
C ASP A 647 -12.56 15.65 -23.80
N GLY A 648 -11.65 14.75 -24.15
CA GLY A 648 -10.41 14.59 -23.41
C GLY A 648 -9.64 15.88 -23.13
N ALA A 649 -9.67 16.86 -24.05
CA ALA A 649 -9.00 18.14 -23.93
C ALA A 649 -9.87 19.24 -23.30
N ILE A 650 -11.14 19.37 -23.67
CA ILE A 650 -12.08 20.36 -23.16
C ILE A 650 -12.60 19.92 -21.79
N GLN A 651 -11.88 20.32 -20.74
CA GLN A 651 -12.15 19.89 -19.37
C GLN A 651 -13.36 20.54 -18.71
N GLN A 652 -13.65 21.79 -19.10
CA GLN A 652 -14.71 22.54 -18.46
C GLN A 652 -15.44 23.47 -19.43
N VAL A 653 -16.77 23.50 -19.34
CA VAL A 653 -17.63 24.46 -20.03
C VAL A 653 -18.53 25.11 -19.00
N ALA A 654 -18.46 26.43 -18.84
CA ALA A 654 -19.31 27.18 -17.94
C ALA A 654 -20.23 28.11 -18.72
N ILE A 655 -21.50 28.18 -18.35
CA ILE A 655 -22.48 29.09 -18.91
C ILE A 655 -22.88 30.05 -17.79
N SER A 656 -22.81 31.35 -18.04
CA SER A 656 -23.32 32.35 -17.12
C SER A 656 -24.33 33.26 -17.79
N ARG A 657 -25.39 33.60 -17.06
CA ARG A 657 -26.39 34.59 -17.44
C ARG A 657 -26.41 35.70 -16.40
N THR A 658 -26.13 36.92 -16.84
CA THR A 658 -26.20 38.12 -16.00
C THR A 658 -27.66 38.57 -15.80
N THR A 659 -27.89 39.43 -14.82
CA THR A 659 -29.21 40.02 -14.55
C THR A 659 -29.72 40.88 -15.71
N SER A 660 -28.82 41.40 -16.56
CA SER A 660 -29.15 42.12 -17.80
C SER A 660 -29.60 41.21 -18.95
N GLY A 661 -29.62 39.88 -18.76
CA GLY A 661 -30.04 38.91 -19.76
C GLY A 661 -28.95 38.49 -20.75
N GLY A 662 -27.75 39.08 -20.64
CA GLY A 662 -26.58 38.65 -21.39
C GLY A 662 -26.13 37.26 -20.97
N MET A 663 -25.79 36.41 -21.93
CA MET A 663 -25.29 35.06 -21.69
C MET A 663 -23.87 34.94 -22.24
N THR A 664 -22.98 34.30 -21.49
CA THR A 664 -21.62 34.00 -21.91
C THR A 664 -21.31 32.53 -21.68
N THR A 665 -20.48 31.97 -22.54
CA THR A 665 -19.95 30.61 -22.39
C THR A 665 -18.45 30.69 -22.19
N THR A 666 -17.93 30.19 -21.08
CA THR A 666 -16.50 30.07 -20.83
C THR A 666 -16.08 28.62 -21.06
N ILE A 667 -15.01 28.40 -21.81
CA ILE A 667 -14.52 27.07 -22.18
C ILE A 667 -13.08 26.96 -21.76
N SER A 668 -12.72 25.83 -21.18
CA SER A 668 -11.39 25.53 -20.71
C SER A 668 -10.86 24.26 -21.35
N ARG A 669 -9.64 24.35 -21.87
CA ARG A 669 -8.89 23.23 -22.43
C ARG A 669 -7.73 22.90 -21.50
N ASN A 670 -7.62 21.63 -21.11
CA ASN A 670 -6.60 21.05 -20.24
C ASN A 670 -6.43 21.67 -18.85
N THR A 671 -7.27 22.65 -18.51
CA THR A 671 -7.34 23.29 -17.19
C THR A 671 -8.80 23.41 -16.76
N GLU A 672 -9.03 23.67 -15.47
CA GLU A 672 -10.34 24.06 -14.95
C GLU A 672 -10.32 25.56 -14.64
N VAL A 673 -11.28 26.32 -15.16
CA VAL A 673 -11.43 27.75 -14.84
C VAL A 673 -12.06 27.87 -13.45
N LYS A 674 -11.40 28.63 -12.57
CA LYS A 674 -11.91 28.95 -11.23
C LYS A 674 -13.08 29.93 -11.32
N ILE A 675 -14.29 29.42 -11.51
CA ILE A 675 -15.50 30.24 -11.41
C ILE A 675 -16.10 30.16 -9.99
N ASN A 676 -16.02 29.00 -9.31
CA ASN A 676 -16.26 28.85 -7.86
C ASN A 676 -16.08 27.40 -7.35
N VAL A 677 -15.37 26.55 -8.10
CA VAL A 677 -15.23 25.11 -7.81
C VAL A 677 -13.74 24.82 -7.59
N PRO A 678 -13.33 24.14 -6.49
CA PRO A 678 -11.95 23.67 -6.31
C PRO A 678 -11.54 22.78 -7.49
N ASN A 679 -10.26 22.81 -7.88
CA ASN A 679 -9.83 22.00 -9.01
C ASN A 679 -10.02 20.48 -8.75
N PHE A 680 -10.08 19.65 -9.80
CA PHE A 680 -10.30 18.20 -9.67
C PHE A 680 -9.38 17.54 -8.64
N ASP A 681 -8.08 17.83 -8.69
CA ASP A 681 -7.10 17.28 -7.74
C ASP A 681 -7.37 17.72 -6.30
N GLN A 682 -7.77 18.98 -6.09
CA GLN A 682 -8.19 19.49 -4.78
C GLN A 682 -9.50 18.85 -4.33
N ARG A 683 -10.43 18.52 -5.23
CA ARG A 683 -11.63 17.73 -4.92
C ARG A 683 -11.28 16.31 -4.48
N GLN A 684 -10.37 15.63 -5.19
CA GLN A 684 -9.87 14.30 -4.81
C GLN A 684 -9.14 14.32 -3.47
N ARG A 685 -8.26 15.31 -3.23
CA ARG A 685 -7.60 15.49 -1.93
C ARG A 685 -8.60 15.77 -0.81
N ASN A 686 -9.62 16.59 -1.06
CA ASN A 686 -10.66 16.88 -0.06
C ASN A 686 -11.51 15.64 0.25
N LEU A 687 -11.77 14.77 -0.74
CA LEU A 687 -12.45 13.49 -0.54
C LEU A 687 -11.58 12.54 0.28
N ALA A 688 -10.31 12.34 -0.12
CA ALA A 688 -9.36 11.51 0.61
C ALA A 688 -9.16 11.99 2.06
N LEU A 689 -9.08 13.30 2.28
CA LEU A 689 -8.99 13.89 3.62
C LEU A 689 -10.26 13.62 4.43
N LYS A 690 -11.44 13.75 3.83
CA LYS A 690 -12.72 13.43 4.50
C LYS A 690 -12.81 11.96 4.86
N GLU A 691 -12.40 11.04 3.98
CA GLU A 691 -12.35 9.61 4.28
C GLU A 691 -11.35 9.30 5.38
N MET A 692 -10.17 9.93 5.36
CA MET A 692 -9.17 9.76 6.42
C MET A 692 -9.69 10.25 7.78
N ILE A 693 -10.37 11.39 7.82
CA ILE A 693 -11.02 11.92 9.04
C ILE A 693 -12.14 10.97 9.51
N LYS A 694 -12.95 10.46 8.59
CA LYS A 694 -14.03 9.51 8.89
C LYS A 694 -13.46 8.21 9.48
N ASN A 695 -12.45 7.63 8.84
CA ASN A 695 -11.79 6.42 9.34
C ASN A 695 -11.15 6.67 10.71
N HIS A 696 -10.50 7.83 10.90
CA HIS A 696 -9.92 8.19 12.19
C HIS A 696 -10.99 8.32 13.29
N THR A 697 -12.11 8.98 13.00
CA THR A 697 -13.23 9.13 13.95
C THR A 697 -14.00 7.84 14.23
N GLU A 698 -14.05 6.91 13.27
CA GLU A 698 -14.60 5.56 13.48
C GLU A 698 -13.66 4.65 14.28
N THR A 699 -12.33 4.87 14.20
CA THR A 699 -11.34 4.12 14.99
C THR A 699 -11.11 4.65 16.40
N ILE A 700 -11.51 5.88 16.70
CA ILE A 700 -11.50 6.39 18.08
C ILE A 700 -12.71 5.78 18.78
N ASP A 701 -12.45 4.73 19.55
CA ASP A 701 -13.46 4.08 20.36
C ASP A 701 -13.92 5.08 21.44
N ASN A 702 -15.08 5.73 21.20
CA ASN A 702 -15.64 6.74 22.10
C ASN A 702 -16.08 6.16 23.46
N THR A 703 -15.84 4.87 23.71
CA THR A 703 -16.10 4.21 25.00
C THR A 703 -14.97 4.35 26.01
N ASP A 704 -13.76 4.76 25.60
CA ASP A 704 -12.72 5.12 26.56
C ASP A 704 -12.99 6.53 27.09
N GLN A 705 -13.90 6.61 28.07
CA GLN A 705 -14.00 7.76 28.94
C GLN A 705 -12.63 7.97 29.59
N VAL A 706 -11.89 8.96 29.10
CA VAL A 706 -10.71 9.49 29.78
C VAL A 706 -11.18 9.90 31.17
N ASN A 707 -10.83 9.09 32.16
CA ASN A 707 -11.14 9.36 33.55
C ASN A 707 -10.30 10.58 33.96
N THR A 708 -10.88 11.78 33.87
CA THR A 708 -10.21 13.05 34.18
C THR A 708 -10.05 13.29 35.68
N GLU A 709 -10.41 12.33 36.53
CA GLU A 709 -10.13 12.39 37.97
C GLU A 709 -8.72 11.86 38.24
N GLY A 710 -7.74 12.74 38.07
CA GLY A 710 -6.40 12.55 38.60
C GLY A 710 -6.39 12.67 40.12
N THR A 711 -6.14 11.54 40.78
CA THR A 711 -5.38 11.42 42.04
C THR A 711 -3.89 11.64 41.79
#